data_AF-A0A3B3DEE6-F1
#
_entry.id   AF-A0A3B3DEE6-F1
#
_cell.length_a   1.000
_cell.length_b   1.000
_cell.length_c   1.000
_cell.angle_alpha   90.00
_cell.angle_beta   90.00
_cell.angle_gamma   90.00
#
_symmetry.space_group_name_H-M   'P 1'
#
loop_
_entity.id
_entity.type
_entity.pdbx_description
1 polymer ?
#
loop_
_entity_poly.entity_id
_entity_poly.type
_entity_poly.pdbx_seq_one_letter_code
_entity_poly.pdbx_strand_id
1 'polypeptide(L)'
;MTFSFCWVVFLSVWAVAGCDLPAEGVLQMECHDSYFMIAIDLPVAEQDFHFEAVDGTGVYPLTEQYAAECGYSINVLPFLGYVELRASYLSCHTEKKGHLFEFKMNLIRNVEGKMVTHALNRTCSPLPWSPREVFCEVNYMEVTVQHEPTCLPGTNDWNTLRPVYASPVSDWQFALHKPDDQQLQPMNITEARKQGYVVELMYGRILFRTPYGQPDSYSTEVNGVPVEVVHASIFSRQSWFVVMVDLFAACSMSQGSFAGGYLTWKMPEALYSSQGSMQVSLGLNGDLVKQEVAEQRGFVVNVDNSTLEISIPYKAKGGFRKSHASGGIFVFYIFNLYVKQVSMGGETVVRSYRTLDTPLLPHLLVEEDKTVPQEGMFTVFLGNVPDDMELTSIQLNGQQFKLPLPSDSTFMITEEAQPDNTYSYTLKMLFSDPLVVQEFSKEHAAMLHQLNINYTLTVPGSEPYHYTTSVTALLDVSPPVFEANCTASGITFKLAHQPSDYLWEFGIGTDLLTMELVTRRGYTMSNDSQTLVLTAPLFTHGYDYRDVSLRGFYGTFEILVRDGDTSKVRASTVKTCFFESREYIMCSTDGMMTVAADLSGVIPSGQMPVNFHLYNKLCVPNEVNGTRVLFSIPVNSCGSVVKLRGNVTYRNKIFYTLNNFPSDDNDKGVTVQCSYPLHGLSRLFSVYRFESDTEGKGTIIHDVQTTPGVTPTEPTPEPKTTTTTTTAAPQKTIIPNYLPAHHPPAHYIRVTRVHSLPNVFYRGSKGYFHAKQNTFP
;
A
#
# COMPACT_ATOMS: atom_id res chain seq x y z
N MET A 1 21.83 31.16 73.91
CA MET A 1 21.15 30.81 72.65
C MET A 1 21.55 29.40 72.30
N THR A 2 20.71 28.44 72.66
CA THR A 2 20.94 27.00 72.59
C THR A 2 19.85 26.43 71.70
N PHE A 3 20.19 26.10 70.46
CA PHE A 3 19.28 25.45 69.52
C PHE A 3 19.28 23.95 69.78
N SER A 4 18.14 23.44 70.24
CA SER A 4 17.86 22.02 70.42
C SER A 4 17.43 21.42 69.08
N PHE A 5 18.18 20.43 68.60
CA PHE A 5 17.79 19.58 67.47
C PHE A 5 16.88 18.47 68.02
N CYS A 6 15.61 18.47 67.61
CA CYS A 6 14.66 17.41 67.91
C CYS A 6 14.59 16.45 66.72
N TRP A 7 15.06 15.22 66.89
CA TRP A 7 14.83 14.13 65.94
C TRP A 7 13.40 13.61 66.13
N VAL A 8 12.54 13.85 65.16
CA VAL A 8 11.23 13.20 65.05
C VAL A 8 11.40 11.95 64.20
N VAL A 9 11.36 10.79 64.85
CA VAL A 9 11.20 9.48 64.21
C VAL A 9 9.75 9.38 63.75
N PHE A 10 9.51 9.48 62.44
CA PHE A 10 8.22 9.13 61.84
C PHE A 10 8.12 7.61 61.76
N LEU A 11 7.41 7.00 62.72
CA LEU A 11 6.85 5.65 62.57
C LEU A 11 5.62 5.76 61.64
N SER A 12 5.84 5.60 60.34
CA SER A 12 4.75 5.43 59.39
C SER A 12 4.18 4.01 59.53
N VAL A 13 3.13 3.87 60.33
CA VAL A 13 2.23 2.71 60.24
C VAL A 13 1.46 2.88 58.94
N TRP A 14 1.92 2.23 57.88
CA TRP A 14 1.14 2.03 56.68
C TRP A 14 -0.03 1.11 57.05
N ALA A 15 -1.20 1.70 57.29
CA ALA A 15 -2.45 0.99 57.11
C ALA A 15 -2.48 0.60 55.62
N VAL A 16 -2.33 -0.70 55.35
CA VAL A 16 -2.59 -1.26 54.03
C VAL A 16 -4.08 -1.07 53.77
N ALA A 17 -4.43 0.06 53.16
CA ALA A 17 -5.67 0.17 52.43
C ALA A 17 -5.54 -0.81 51.26
N GLY A 18 -6.22 -1.95 51.36
CA GLY A 18 -6.42 -2.83 50.22
C GLY A 18 -7.15 -2.01 49.16
N CYS A 19 -6.42 -1.55 48.15
CA CYS A 19 -7.03 -1.17 46.89
C CYS A 19 -7.49 -2.49 46.26
N ASP A 20 -8.78 -2.77 46.34
CA ASP A 20 -9.41 -3.77 45.49
C ASP A 20 -9.21 -3.30 44.04
N LEU A 21 -8.25 -3.92 43.34
CA LEU A 21 -8.13 -3.82 41.90
C LEU A 21 -9.46 -4.31 41.31
N PRO A 22 -10.09 -3.57 40.37
CA PRO A 22 -11.28 -4.08 39.70
C PRO A 22 -10.94 -5.41 39.05
N ALA A 23 -11.84 -6.39 39.22
CA ALA A 23 -11.72 -7.67 38.54
C ALA A 23 -11.54 -7.45 37.03
N GLU A 24 -10.59 -8.17 36.43
CA GLU A 24 -10.22 -8.08 35.02
C GLU A 24 -11.48 -8.22 34.12
N GLY A 25 -11.89 -7.12 33.48
CA GLY A 25 -13.08 -7.03 32.60
C GLY A 25 -14.19 -6.08 33.07
N VAL A 26 -14.16 -5.52 34.28
CA VAL A 26 -15.15 -4.50 34.71
C VAL A 26 -14.77 -3.13 34.16
N LEU A 27 -15.59 -2.57 33.26
CA LEU A 27 -15.38 -1.26 32.66
C LEU A 27 -15.76 -0.14 33.65
N GLN A 28 -16.91 -0.28 34.30
CA GLN A 28 -17.51 0.80 35.10
C GLN A 28 -18.46 0.26 36.17
N MET A 29 -18.44 0.88 37.35
CA MET A 29 -19.41 0.65 38.43
C MET A 29 -19.79 1.99 39.06
N GLU A 30 -20.97 2.50 38.72
CA GLU A 30 -21.36 3.88 38.99
C GLU A 30 -22.72 4.02 39.67
N CYS A 31 -22.78 4.96 40.59
CA CYS A 31 -24.00 5.37 41.27
C CYS A 31 -24.54 6.61 40.56
N HIS A 32 -25.69 6.48 39.90
CA HIS A 32 -26.40 7.58 39.27
C HIS A 32 -27.47 8.15 40.22
N ASP A 33 -28.27 9.10 39.75
CA ASP A 33 -29.22 9.83 40.60
C ASP A 33 -30.29 8.93 41.24
N SER A 34 -30.66 7.84 40.57
CA SER A 34 -31.73 6.93 41.01
C SER A 34 -31.50 5.45 40.68
N TYR A 35 -30.30 5.07 40.25
CA TYR A 35 -29.95 3.67 40.00
C TYR A 35 -28.45 3.45 40.17
N PHE A 36 -28.07 2.19 40.34
CA PHE A 36 -26.69 1.71 40.27
C PHE A 36 -26.48 1.01 38.92
N MET A 37 -25.32 1.25 38.30
CA MET A 37 -24.96 0.68 36.99
C MET A 37 -23.64 -0.06 37.07
N ILE A 38 -23.57 -1.21 36.40
CA ILE A 38 -22.37 -1.98 36.14
C ILE A 38 -22.24 -2.17 34.63
N ALA A 39 -21.09 -1.82 34.06
CA ALA A 39 -20.73 -2.13 32.68
C ALA A 39 -19.49 -3.05 32.66
N ILE A 40 -19.58 -4.15 31.92
CA ILE A 40 -18.55 -5.20 31.89
C ILE A 40 -18.19 -5.54 30.45
N ASP A 41 -16.90 -5.45 30.13
CA ASP A 41 -16.34 -5.92 28.86
C ASP A 41 -16.40 -7.44 28.86
N LEU A 42 -17.17 -7.99 27.93
CA LEU A 42 -17.37 -9.42 27.79
C LEU A 42 -17.14 -9.78 26.32
N PRO A 43 -16.13 -10.62 25.98
CA PRO A 43 -16.03 -11.18 24.65
C PRO A 43 -17.28 -12.05 24.43
N VAL A 44 -18.26 -11.52 23.68
CA VAL A 44 -19.59 -12.13 23.48
C VAL A 44 -19.51 -13.30 22.48
N ALA A 45 -18.53 -14.18 22.68
CA ALA A 45 -18.54 -15.52 22.14
C ALA A 45 -19.11 -16.42 23.25
N GLU A 46 -20.40 -16.71 23.14
CA GLU A 46 -21.21 -17.62 23.97
C GLU A 46 -21.77 -17.01 25.27
N GLN A 47 -23.07 -17.29 25.50
CA GLN A 47 -23.96 -16.85 26.57
C GLN A 47 -23.59 -17.42 27.96
N ASP A 48 -22.31 -17.55 28.23
CA ASP A 48 -21.76 -18.29 29.36
C ASP A 48 -21.49 -17.37 30.56
N PHE A 49 -22.40 -16.42 30.80
CA PHE A 49 -22.38 -15.57 31.99
C PHE A 49 -23.79 -15.32 32.53
N HIS A 50 -23.87 -15.11 33.84
CA HIS A 50 -25.08 -14.62 34.50
C HIS A 50 -24.72 -13.78 35.71
N PHE A 51 -25.65 -12.93 36.13
CA PHE A 51 -25.54 -12.15 37.34
C PHE A 51 -26.29 -12.82 38.49
N GLU A 52 -25.77 -12.68 39.70
CA GLU A 52 -26.44 -13.08 40.93
C GLU A 52 -26.47 -11.89 41.89
N ALA A 53 -27.62 -11.63 42.50
CA ALA A 53 -27.74 -10.69 43.61
C ALA A 53 -27.47 -11.41 44.94
N VAL A 54 -26.81 -10.74 45.87
CA VAL A 54 -26.40 -11.32 47.14
C VAL A 54 -26.94 -10.48 48.29
N ASP A 55 -27.54 -11.13 49.29
CA ASP A 55 -27.92 -10.48 50.54
C ASP A 55 -27.61 -11.37 51.76
N GLY A 56 -28.02 -10.93 52.95
CA GLY A 56 -27.85 -11.72 54.18
C GLY A 56 -28.60 -13.05 54.22
N THR A 57 -29.49 -13.33 53.27
CA THR A 57 -30.32 -14.54 53.19
C THR A 57 -29.84 -15.53 52.14
N GLY A 58 -29.08 -15.11 51.13
CA GLY A 58 -28.50 -16.02 50.15
C GLY A 58 -27.95 -15.35 48.89
N VAL A 59 -27.82 -16.17 47.85
CA VAL A 59 -27.36 -15.78 46.51
C VAL A 59 -28.47 -16.13 45.51
N TYR A 60 -28.84 -15.18 44.66
CA TYR A 60 -30.04 -15.24 43.83
C TYR A 60 -29.70 -14.96 42.35
N PRO A 61 -29.83 -15.94 41.44
CA PRO A 61 -29.56 -15.72 40.03
C PRO A 61 -30.61 -14.80 39.41
N LEU A 62 -30.15 -13.79 38.66
CA LEU A 62 -30.99 -12.83 37.96
C LEU A 62 -31.41 -13.37 36.59
N THR A 63 -32.52 -14.12 36.56
CA THR A 63 -33.20 -14.49 35.32
C THR A 63 -33.93 -13.27 34.73
N GLU A 64 -34.31 -13.30 33.45
CA GLU A 64 -35.00 -12.18 32.80
C GLU A 64 -36.26 -11.72 33.56
N GLN A 65 -37.12 -12.67 33.94
CA GLN A 65 -38.33 -12.39 34.70
C GLN A 65 -38.01 -11.93 36.14
N TYR A 66 -37.11 -12.63 36.84
CA TYR A 66 -36.78 -12.29 38.23
C TYR A 66 -36.10 -10.92 38.31
N ALA A 67 -35.24 -10.60 37.35
CA ALA A 67 -34.61 -9.29 37.22
C ALA A 67 -35.66 -8.19 37.10
N ALA A 68 -36.62 -8.32 36.19
CA ALA A 68 -37.68 -7.34 36.00
C ALA A 68 -38.56 -7.16 37.26
N GLU A 69 -38.94 -8.25 37.92
CA GLU A 69 -39.72 -8.20 39.17
C GLU A 69 -38.92 -7.58 40.33
N CYS A 70 -37.60 -7.78 40.34
CA CYS A 70 -36.71 -7.30 41.39
C CYS A 70 -36.01 -5.97 41.11
N GLY A 71 -36.34 -5.27 40.01
CA GLY A 71 -35.81 -3.93 39.73
C GLY A 71 -34.41 -3.93 39.14
N TYR A 72 -34.09 -5.00 38.40
CA TYR A 72 -32.86 -5.18 37.65
C TYR A 72 -33.15 -5.21 36.15
N SER A 73 -32.26 -4.59 35.39
CA SER A 73 -32.27 -4.54 33.94
C SER A 73 -30.91 -4.98 33.44
N ILE A 74 -30.89 -6.00 32.61
CA ILE A 74 -29.66 -6.54 32.02
C ILE A 74 -29.78 -6.32 30.51
N ASN A 75 -28.94 -5.45 29.98
CA ASN A 75 -28.89 -5.13 28.57
C ASN A 75 -27.58 -5.68 27.99
N VAL A 76 -27.68 -6.76 27.23
CA VAL A 76 -26.56 -7.31 26.47
C VAL A 76 -26.42 -6.48 25.21
N LEU A 77 -25.24 -5.90 24.99
CA LEU A 77 -24.95 -5.07 23.82
C LEU A 77 -23.85 -5.76 22.99
N PRO A 78 -24.17 -6.83 22.22
CA PRO A 78 -23.19 -7.67 21.54
C PRO A 78 -22.25 -6.87 20.65
N PHE A 79 -22.80 -5.89 19.93
CA PHE A 79 -22.03 -5.04 19.04
C PHE A 79 -21.00 -4.19 19.79
N LEU A 80 -21.30 -3.75 21.01
CA LEU A 80 -20.39 -2.93 21.80
C LEU A 80 -19.38 -3.77 22.60
N GLY A 81 -19.52 -5.10 22.61
CA GLY A 81 -18.64 -6.00 23.33
C GLY A 81 -18.80 -5.92 24.85
N TYR A 82 -19.88 -5.33 25.36
CA TYR A 82 -20.11 -5.21 26.80
C TYR A 82 -21.55 -5.49 27.20
N VAL A 83 -21.74 -5.75 28.48
CA VAL A 83 -23.05 -5.95 29.11
C VAL A 83 -23.25 -4.90 30.17
N GLU A 84 -24.44 -4.31 30.19
CA GLU A 84 -24.83 -3.33 31.19
C GLU A 84 -25.90 -3.90 32.11
N LEU A 85 -25.66 -3.84 33.42
CA LEU A 85 -26.66 -4.12 34.44
C LEU A 85 -27.04 -2.81 35.13
N ARG A 86 -28.33 -2.49 35.18
CA ARG A 86 -28.90 -1.39 35.97
C ARG A 86 -29.77 -1.93 37.09
N ALA A 87 -29.57 -1.42 38.29
CA ALA A 87 -30.30 -1.79 39.50
C ALA A 87 -30.98 -0.55 40.12
N SER A 88 -32.29 -0.63 40.36
CA SER A 88 -33.00 0.38 41.16
C SER A 88 -32.43 0.41 42.59
N TYR A 89 -32.41 1.58 43.23
CA TYR A 89 -32.11 1.68 44.67
C TYR A 89 -33.11 0.92 45.54
N LEU A 90 -34.31 0.65 45.01
CA LEU A 90 -35.34 -0.17 45.64
C LEU A 90 -35.41 -1.58 45.02
N SER A 91 -34.31 -2.05 44.43
CA SER A 91 -34.21 -3.41 43.92
C SER A 91 -34.19 -4.43 45.07
N CYS A 92 -34.61 -5.67 44.81
CA CYS A 92 -34.50 -6.76 45.78
C CYS A 92 -33.04 -6.93 46.22
N HIS A 93 -32.78 -7.49 47.40
CA HIS A 93 -31.41 -7.79 47.87
C HIS A 93 -30.50 -6.57 48.11
N THR A 94 -30.98 -5.34 47.88
CA THR A 94 -30.24 -4.13 48.24
C THR A 94 -30.40 -3.83 49.73
N GLU A 95 -29.28 -3.69 50.45
CA GLU A 95 -29.29 -3.38 51.87
C GLU A 95 -29.20 -1.87 52.10
N LYS A 96 -30.21 -1.27 52.77
CA LYS A 96 -30.15 0.13 53.20
C LYS A 96 -29.52 0.26 54.59
N LYS A 97 -28.42 1.01 54.69
CA LYS A 97 -27.73 1.38 55.94
C LYS A 97 -27.77 2.89 56.11
N GLY A 98 -28.76 3.39 56.85
CA GLY A 98 -28.97 4.83 57.01
C GLY A 98 -29.39 5.48 55.69
N HIS A 99 -28.56 6.36 55.14
CA HIS A 99 -28.77 6.99 53.82
C HIS A 99 -28.07 6.24 52.68
N LEU A 100 -27.26 5.22 52.98
CA LEU A 100 -26.49 4.47 52.01
C LEU A 100 -27.22 3.20 51.59
N PHE A 101 -27.05 2.82 50.33
CA PHE A 101 -27.57 1.60 49.72
C PHE A 101 -26.39 0.75 49.27
N GLU A 102 -26.33 -0.47 49.77
CA GLU A 102 -25.27 -1.43 49.49
C GLU A 102 -25.80 -2.48 48.51
N PHE A 103 -25.20 -2.49 47.32
CA PHE A 103 -25.42 -3.47 46.28
C PHE A 103 -24.30 -4.51 46.36
N LYS A 104 -24.68 -5.79 46.46
CA LYS A 104 -23.74 -6.91 46.40
C LYS A 104 -24.16 -7.82 45.26
N MET A 105 -23.30 -7.96 44.27
CA MET A 105 -23.57 -8.80 43.10
C MET A 105 -22.40 -9.72 42.82
N ASN A 106 -22.70 -10.85 42.19
CA ASN A 106 -21.71 -11.71 41.58
C ASN A 106 -21.91 -11.72 40.08
N LEU A 107 -20.82 -11.60 39.32
CA LEU A 107 -20.78 -12.03 37.93
C LEU A 107 -20.21 -13.44 37.90
N ILE A 108 -20.98 -14.39 37.38
CA ILE A 108 -20.49 -15.72 37.06
C ILE A 108 -20.18 -15.75 35.57
N ARG A 109 -18.97 -16.13 35.19
CA ARG A 109 -18.58 -16.30 33.79
C ARG A 109 -17.77 -17.57 33.58
N ASN A 110 -17.94 -18.22 32.43
CA ASN A 110 -17.07 -19.31 32.01
C ASN A 110 -15.74 -18.76 31.50
N VAL A 111 -14.63 -19.17 32.10
CA VAL A 111 -13.28 -18.90 31.63
C VAL A 111 -12.60 -20.25 31.42
N GLU A 112 -12.28 -20.58 30.17
CA GLU A 112 -11.58 -21.82 29.79
C GLU A 112 -12.27 -23.11 30.28
N GLY A 113 -13.60 -23.16 30.26
CA GLY A 113 -14.40 -24.30 30.70
C GLY A 113 -14.62 -24.38 32.22
N LYS A 114 -14.26 -23.34 32.98
CA LYS A 114 -14.50 -23.24 34.42
C LYS A 114 -15.33 -22.01 34.74
N MET A 115 -16.35 -22.20 35.58
CA MET A 115 -17.15 -21.09 36.12
C MET A 115 -16.32 -20.32 37.15
N VAL A 116 -16.13 -19.03 36.89
CA VAL A 116 -15.42 -18.09 37.77
C VAL A 116 -16.41 -17.06 38.29
N THR A 117 -16.38 -16.83 39.59
CA THR A 117 -17.21 -15.83 40.28
C THR A 117 -16.40 -14.56 40.54
N HIS A 118 -16.92 -13.42 40.12
CA HIS A 118 -16.39 -12.10 40.44
C HIS A 118 -17.37 -11.34 41.32
N ALA A 119 -16.92 -10.92 42.51
CA ALA A 119 -17.75 -10.13 43.42
C ALA A 119 -17.73 -8.64 43.01
N LEU A 120 -18.92 -8.08 42.80
CA LEU A 120 -19.17 -6.73 42.34
C LEU A 120 -20.02 -6.02 43.40
N ASN A 121 -19.34 -5.39 44.36
CA ASN A 121 -19.98 -4.72 45.48
C ASN A 121 -19.83 -3.21 45.35
N ARG A 122 -20.91 -2.47 45.56
CA ARG A 122 -20.88 -1.01 45.56
C ARG A 122 -21.82 -0.44 46.60
N THR A 123 -21.36 0.61 47.29
CA THR A 123 -22.22 1.40 48.17
C THR A 123 -22.50 2.74 47.50
N CYS A 124 -23.77 3.11 47.44
CA CYS A 124 -24.25 4.30 46.76
C CYS A 124 -25.06 5.19 47.72
N SER A 125 -24.98 6.51 47.55
CA SER A 125 -25.83 7.48 48.23
C SER A 125 -26.77 8.13 47.21
N PRO A 126 -28.09 7.88 47.25
CA PRO A 126 -29.02 8.45 46.30
C PRO A 126 -29.19 9.95 46.53
N LEU A 127 -29.62 10.66 45.48
CA LEU A 127 -30.13 12.02 45.61
C LEU A 127 -31.54 12.01 46.26
N PRO A 128 -32.01 13.16 46.80
CA PRO A 128 -33.36 13.26 47.33
C PRO A 128 -34.41 12.87 46.28
N TRP A 129 -35.27 11.90 46.64
CA TRP A 129 -36.35 11.44 45.78
C TRP A 129 -37.55 12.37 45.81
N SER A 130 -38.27 12.42 44.70
CA SER A 130 -39.55 13.13 44.64
C SER A 130 -40.66 12.34 45.36
N PRO A 131 -41.75 13.00 45.78
CA PRO A 131 -42.90 12.33 46.38
C PRO A 131 -43.41 11.16 45.53
N ARG A 132 -43.45 11.31 44.20
CA ARG A 132 -43.74 10.24 43.24
C ARG A 132 -42.60 10.11 42.23
N GLU A 133 -42.13 8.90 41.99
CA GLU A 133 -41.21 8.59 40.88
C GLU A 133 -41.75 7.45 40.01
N VAL A 134 -41.66 7.60 38.70
CA VAL A 134 -42.04 6.60 37.70
C VAL A 134 -40.80 6.27 36.87
N PHE A 135 -40.51 4.99 36.71
CA PHE A 135 -39.39 4.47 35.94
C PHE A 135 -39.92 3.60 34.81
N CYS A 136 -39.64 4.03 33.59
CA CYS A 136 -39.80 3.26 32.37
C CYS A 136 -38.42 2.72 32.00
N GLU A 137 -38.08 1.56 32.56
CA GLU A 137 -36.85 0.86 32.24
C GLU A 137 -37.03 0.06 30.93
N VAL A 138 -36.00 -0.65 30.44
CA VAL A 138 -36.12 -1.41 29.19
C VAL A 138 -36.99 -2.66 29.33
N ASN A 139 -37.03 -3.28 30.52
CA ASN A 139 -37.72 -4.56 30.78
C ASN A 139 -38.84 -4.49 31.85
N TYR A 140 -38.94 -3.40 32.62
CA TYR A 140 -40.04 -3.21 33.60
C TYR A 140 -40.50 -1.76 33.74
N MET A 141 -41.68 -1.59 34.33
CA MET A 141 -42.23 -0.33 34.81
C MET A 141 -42.24 -0.32 36.34
N GLU A 142 -41.80 0.78 36.96
CA GLU A 142 -41.77 0.95 38.41
C GLU A 142 -42.39 2.29 38.83
N VAL A 143 -43.24 2.28 39.84
CA VAL A 143 -43.85 3.46 40.45
C VAL A 143 -43.53 3.45 41.94
N THR A 144 -42.98 4.56 42.43
CA THR A 144 -42.68 4.72 43.85
C THR A 144 -43.38 5.94 44.38
N VAL A 145 -44.10 5.80 45.48
CA VAL A 145 -44.84 6.90 46.13
C VAL A 145 -44.40 7.00 47.58
N GLN A 146 -44.07 8.21 48.01
CA GLN A 146 -43.74 8.51 49.40
C GLN A 146 -44.95 8.21 50.27
N HIS A 147 -44.75 7.34 51.24
CA HIS A 147 -45.76 6.97 52.22
C HIS A 147 -45.51 7.75 53.50
N GLU A 148 -46.02 8.98 53.57
CA GLU A 148 -46.11 9.70 54.84
C GLU A 148 -47.43 9.34 55.54
N PRO A 149 -47.39 8.91 56.82
CA PRO A 149 -48.60 8.80 57.62
C PRO A 149 -49.09 10.22 57.94
N THR A 150 -49.95 10.79 57.10
CA THR A 150 -50.47 12.14 57.34
C THR A 150 -51.58 12.11 58.39
N CYS A 151 -51.33 12.81 59.50
CA CYS A 151 -52.22 13.68 60.29
C CYS A 151 -51.97 13.55 61.80
N LEU A 152 -51.21 14.49 62.37
CA LEU A 152 -51.40 14.90 63.77
C LEU A 152 -51.98 16.32 63.76
N PRO A 153 -53.20 16.54 64.27
CA PRO A 153 -53.62 17.89 64.64
C PRO A 153 -52.77 18.32 65.83
N GLY A 154 -52.22 19.53 65.76
CA GLY A 154 -51.32 20.06 66.78
C GLY A 154 -51.95 20.09 68.16
N THR A 155 -51.39 19.31 69.09
CA THR A 155 -51.39 19.60 70.52
C THR A 155 -50.11 19.04 71.14
N ASN A 156 -49.37 19.92 71.81
CA ASN A 156 -48.15 19.64 72.55
C ASN A 156 -48.43 18.71 73.73
N ASP A 157 -48.28 17.40 73.57
CA ASP A 157 -48.00 16.49 74.69
C ASP A 157 -47.34 15.19 74.19
N TRP A 158 -46.02 15.10 74.35
CA TRP A 158 -45.17 14.14 73.62
C TRP A 158 -45.15 12.71 74.23
N ASN A 159 -45.79 12.43 75.37
CA ASN A 159 -45.46 11.20 76.13
C ASN A 159 -46.53 10.11 76.29
N THR A 160 -47.67 10.13 75.57
CA THR A 160 -48.68 9.06 75.74
C THR A 160 -49.35 8.49 74.49
N LEU A 161 -48.94 8.84 73.27
CA LEU A 161 -49.48 8.21 72.06
C LEU A 161 -48.37 7.53 71.25
N ARG A 162 -48.18 6.22 71.49
CA ARG A 162 -47.49 5.34 70.54
C ARG A 162 -48.27 5.41 69.21
N PRO A 163 -47.62 5.52 68.04
CA PRO A 163 -48.33 5.38 66.77
C PRO A 163 -48.76 3.92 66.63
N VAL A 164 -50.07 3.66 66.75
CA VAL A 164 -50.69 2.34 66.56
C VAL A 164 -51.12 2.13 65.09
N TYR A 165 -50.77 3.02 64.15
CA TYR A 165 -51.30 3.00 62.78
C TYR A 165 -50.24 2.76 61.70
N ALA A 166 -49.29 1.86 61.94
CA ALA A 166 -48.57 1.20 60.86
C ALA A 166 -49.25 -0.14 60.59
N SER A 167 -50.33 -0.15 59.79
CA SER A 167 -50.87 -1.42 59.30
C SER A 167 -49.79 -2.12 58.48
N PRO A 168 -49.44 -3.39 58.78
CA PRO A 168 -48.56 -4.15 57.92
C PRO A 168 -49.15 -4.20 56.50
N VAL A 169 -48.29 -4.23 55.49
CA VAL A 169 -48.67 -4.26 54.06
C VAL A 169 -49.68 -5.38 53.76
N SER A 170 -49.69 -6.46 54.56
CA SER A 170 -50.67 -7.55 54.50
C SER A 170 -52.14 -7.13 54.62
N ASP A 171 -52.44 -5.97 55.20
CA ASP A 171 -53.80 -5.43 55.35
C ASP A 171 -54.24 -4.57 54.14
N TRP A 172 -53.37 -4.39 53.16
CA TRP A 172 -53.65 -3.62 51.95
C TRP A 172 -54.20 -4.53 50.85
N GLN A 173 -55.22 -4.05 50.15
CA GLN A 173 -55.77 -4.68 48.96
C GLN A 173 -55.19 -4.02 47.71
N PHE A 174 -54.92 -4.83 46.69
CA PHE A 174 -54.41 -4.41 45.39
C PHE A 174 -55.50 -4.59 44.34
N ALA A 175 -55.73 -3.57 43.53
CA ALA A 175 -56.67 -3.63 42.42
C ALA A 175 -56.03 -3.07 41.16
N LEU A 176 -56.27 -3.73 40.04
CA LEU A 176 -55.88 -3.31 38.70
C LEU A 176 -57.08 -2.66 38.00
N HIS A 177 -56.80 -1.64 37.21
CA HIS A 177 -57.78 -0.83 36.50
C HIS A 177 -57.56 -0.97 35.00
N LYS A 178 -58.66 -1.15 34.25
CA LYS A 178 -58.70 -1.16 32.78
C LYS A 178 -59.53 0.02 32.27
N PRO A 179 -59.31 0.50 31.05
CA PRO A 179 -59.91 1.74 30.52
C PRO A 179 -61.45 1.77 30.47
N ASP A 180 -62.13 0.62 30.50
CA ASP A 180 -63.60 0.52 30.50
C ASP A 180 -64.22 0.52 31.93
N ASP A 181 -63.56 1.13 32.92
CA ASP A 181 -63.91 1.06 34.35
C ASP A 181 -64.05 -0.38 34.90
N GLN A 182 -63.48 -1.34 34.18
CA GLN A 182 -63.50 -2.74 34.58
C GLN A 182 -62.42 -2.95 35.63
N GLN A 183 -62.73 -2.55 36.86
CA GLN A 183 -61.89 -2.85 38.01
C GLN A 183 -61.83 -4.37 38.18
N LEU A 184 -60.62 -4.93 38.08
CA LEU A 184 -60.42 -6.34 38.38
C LEU A 184 -60.67 -6.57 39.87
N GLN A 185 -61.14 -7.77 40.21
CA GLN A 185 -61.43 -8.13 41.61
C GLN A 185 -60.21 -7.84 42.48
N PRO A 186 -60.36 -7.05 43.57
CA PRO A 186 -59.25 -6.75 44.45
C PRO A 186 -58.64 -8.04 44.97
N MET A 187 -57.32 -8.13 44.89
CA MET A 187 -56.54 -9.26 45.36
C MET A 187 -55.65 -8.85 46.52
N ASN A 188 -55.18 -9.85 47.27
CA ASN A 188 -54.15 -9.60 48.27
C ASN A 188 -52.78 -9.45 47.57
N ILE A 189 -51.82 -8.83 48.26
CA ILE A 189 -50.49 -8.56 47.70
C ILE A 189 -49.71 -9.84 47.40
N THR A 190 -49.93 -10.91 48.17
CA THR A 190 -49.29 -12.21 47.91
C THR A 190 -49.76 -12.82 46.59
N GLU A 191 -51.03 -12.67 46.24
CA GLU A 191 -51.61 -13.14 45.00
C GLU A 191 -51.17 -12.27 43.83
N ALA A 192 -51.13 -10.95 44.02
CA ALA A 192 -50.55 -10.01 43.05
C ALA A 192 -49.12 -10.41 42.68
N ARG A 193 -48.30 -10.76 43.68
CA ARG A 193 -46.91 -11.23 43.46
C ARG A 193 -46.83 -12.52 42.64
N LYS A 194 -47.73 -13.48 42.86
CA LYS A 194 -47.78 -14.71 42.03
C LYS A 194 -48.12 -14.42 40.57
N GLN A 195 -48.79 -13.30 40.32
CA GLN A 195 -49.15 -12.85 38.97
C GLN A 195 -48.09 -11.89 38.36
N GLY A 196 -46.94 -11.69 39.02
CA GLY A 196 -45.86 -10.83 38.52
C GLY A 196 -46.01 -9.34 38.86
N TYR A 197 -46.96 -8.98 39.73
CA TYR A 197 -47.13 -7.63 40.25
C TYR A 197 -46.47 -7.50 41.63
N VAL A 198 -45.36 -6.77 41.69
CA VAL A 198 -44.60 -6.60 42.93
C VAL A 198 -45.06 -5.33 43.63
N VAL A 199 -45.61 -5.48 44.83
CA VAL A 199 -46.03 -4.36 45.70
C VAL A 199 -45.35 -4.52 47.04
N GLU A 200 -44.51 -3.56 47.42
CA GLU A 200 -43.77 -3.59 48.68
C GLU A 200 -43.73 -2.21 49.34
N LEU A 201 -43.69 -2.18 50.68
CA LEU A 201 -43.42 -0.95 51.44
C LEU A 201 -41.97 -0.96 51.87
N MET A 202 -41.15 -0.17 51.18
CA MET A 202 -39.72 -0.10 51.40
C MET A 202 -39.34 1.30 51.89
N TYR A 203 -38.72 1.36 53.06
CA TYR A 203 -38.08 2.58 53.57
C TYR A 203 -38.97 3.84 53.59
N GLY A 204 -40.27 3.68 53.86
CA GLY A 204 -41.24 4.79 53.87
C GLY A 204 -41.81 5.14 52.49
N ARG A 205 -41.68 4.25 51.50
CA ARG A 205 -42.25 4.39 50.16
C ARG A 205 -43.01 3.13 49.76
N ILE A 206 -44.13 3.32 49.09
CA ILE A 206 -44.84 2.26 48.38
C ILE A 206 -44.16 2.07 47.03
N LEU A 207 -43.69 0.87 46.76
CA LEU A 207 -43.13 0.43 45.49
C LEU A 207 -44.16 -0.44 44.77
N PHE A 208 -44.41 -0.13 43.51
CA PHE A 208 -45.12 -0.98 42.57
C PHE A 208 -44.22 -1.25 41.37
N ARG A 209 -44.03 -2.52 41.01
CA ARG A 209 -43.21 -2.91 39.86
C ARG A 209 -43.88 -4.02 39.08
N THR A 210 -43.74 -3.95 37.75
CA THR A 210 -44.27 -4.96 36.86
C THR A 210 -43.46 -5.01 35.55
N PRO A 211 -43.16 -6.21 35.00
CA PRO A 211 -42.59 -6.34 33.66
C PRO A 211 -43.50 -5.74 32.58
N TYR A 212 -42.95 -5.37 31.43
CA TYR A 212 -43.78 -5.04 30.25
C TYR A 212 -44.50 -6.27 29.71
N GLY A 213 -45.59 -6.06 28.96
CA GLY A 213 -46.35 -7.12 28.28
C GLY A 213 -47.24 -7.95 29.20
N GLN A 214 -47.58 -7.45 30.38
CA GLN A 214 -48.44 -8.14 31.32
C GLN A 214 -49.90 -8.20 30.84
N PRO A 215 -50.67 -9.25 31.17
CA PRO A 215 -52.04 -9.41 30.67
C PRO A 215 -53.00 -8.27 31.05
N ASP A 216 -52.71 -7.57 32.14
CA ASP A 216 -53.50 -6.45 32.65
C ASP A 216 -52.88 -5.08 32.37
N SER A 217 -51.72 -5.01 31.70
CA SER A 217 -51.31 -3.79 31.01
C SER A 217 -52.03 -3.68 29.66
N TYR A 218 -52.14 -2.47 29.14
CA TYR A 218 -52.74 -2.24 27.83
C TYR A 218 -51.92 -1.24 27.03
N SER A 219 -51.84 -1.49 25.72
CA SER A 219 -51.24 -0.55 24.77
C SER A 219 -52.31 0.39 24.26
N THR A 220 -52.04 1.69 24.32
CA THR A 220 -52.91 2.75 23.78
C THR A 220 -52.07 3.81 23.09
N GLU A 221 -52.71 4.63 22.27
CA GLU A 221 -52.08 5.75 21.58
C GLU A 221 -52.43 7.04 22.29
N VAL A 222 -51.40 7.76 22.75
CA VAL A 222 -51.54 9.05 23.42
C VAL A 222 -50.88 10.09 22.55
N ASN A 223 -51.68 11.00 21.97
CA ASN A 223 -51.21 12.07 21.09
C ASN A 223 -50.31 11.59 19.92
N GLY A 224 -50.59 10.41 19.36
CA GLY A 224 -49.78 9.85 18.26
C GLY A 224 -48.63 8.95 18.70
N VAL A 225 -48.41 8.78 20.01
CA VAL A 225 -47.33 7.95 20.56
C VAL A 225 -47.91 6.64 21.12
N PRO A 226 -47.38 5.47 20.73
CA PRO A 226 -47.76 4.21 21.35
C PRO A 226 -47.20 4.14 22.77
N VAL A 227 -48.05 3.82 23.74
CA VAL A 227 -47.73 3.79 25.17
C VAL A 227 -48.28 2.50 25.76
N GLU A 228 -47.45 1.82 26.56
CA GLU A 228 -47.94 0.77 27.45
C GLU A 228 -48.29 1.39 28.80
N VAL A 229 -49.51 1.09 29.25
CA VAL A 229 -50.07 1.64 30.48
C VAL A 229 -50.37 0.51 31.45
N VAL A 230 -49.99 0.72 32.70
CA VAL A 230 -50.47 -0.08 33.82
C VAL A 230 -51.07 0.86 34.85
N HIS A 231 -52.31 0.55 35.25
CA HIS A 231 -53.02 1.32 36.26
C HIS A 231 -53.42 0.40 37.40
N ALA A 232 -52.86 0.66 38.57
CA ALA A 232 -53.21 -0.05 39.79
C ALA A 232 -53.54 0.93 40.92
N SER A 233 -54.22 0.44 41.93
CA SER A 233 -54.38 1.14 43.20
C SER A 233 -54.16 0.16 44.34
N ILE A 234 -53.47 0.62 45.38
CA ILE A 234 -53.50 -0.06 46.67
C ILE A 234 -54.38 0.71 47.63
N PHE A 235 -55.14 0.01 48.44
CA PHE A 235 -55.96 0.65 49.44
C PHE A 235 -56.01 -0.13 50.75
N SER A 236 -56.07 0.61 51.84
CA SER A 236 -56.21 0.08 53.20
C SER A 236 -57.37 0.78 53.90
N ARG A 237 -58.26 -0.02 54.48
CA ARG A 237 -59.39 0.49 55.25
C ARG A 237 -58.98 0.74 56.69
N GLN A 238 -58.91 2.00 57.08
CA GLN A 238 -58.57 2.45 58.42
C GLN A 238 -59.82 2.89 59.16
N SER A 239 -60.46 2.00 59.92
CA SER A 239 -61.64 2.26 60.78
C SER A 239 -62.78 3.11 60.12
N TRP A 240 -62.62 4.44 60.05
CA TRP A 240 -63.56 5.43 59.50
C TRP A 240 -63.16 6.05 58.13
N PHE A 241 -61.96 5.79 57.60
CA PHE A 241 -61.51 6.28 56.28
C PHE A 241 -60.78 5.18 55.48
N VAL A 242 -60.69 5.35 54.16
CA VAL A 242 -59.92 4.47 53.28
C VAL A 242 -58.77 5.27 52.70
N VAL A 243 -57.54 4.78 52.89
CA VAL A 243 -56.37 5.31 52.19
C VAL A 243 -56.28 4.57 50.87
N MET A 244 -56.28 5.29 49.77
CA MET A 244 -56.06 4.74 48.42
C MET A 244 -54.88 5.46 47.79
N VAL A 245 -53.96 4.70 47.23
CA VAL A 245 -52.77 5.23 46.55
C VAL A 245 -52.85 4.80 45.09
N ASP A 246 -52.81 5.78 44.21
CA ASP A 246 -52.76 5.59 42.76
C ASP A 246 -51.36 5.18 42.31
N LEU A 247 -51.30 4.06 41.60
CA LEU A 247 -50.09 3.45 41.06
C LEU A 247 -50.26 3.34 39.54
N PHE A 248 -50.25 4.50 38.89
CA PHE A 248 -50.32 4.64 37.45
C PHE A 248 -48.89 4.76 36.87
N ALA A 249 -48.60 3.99 35.82
CA ALA A 249 -47.41 4.08 34.98
C ALA A 249 -47.82 4.10 33.50
N ALA A 250 -47.13 4.90 32.69
CA ALA A 250 -47.39 5.06 31.26
C ALA A 250 -46.06 5.30 30.55
N CYS A 251 -45.60 4.31 29.79
CA CYS A 251 -44.26 4.27 29.23
C CYS A 251 -44.29 4.17 27.70
N SER A 252 -43.56 5.05 27.02
CA SER A 252 -43.52 5.09 25.55
C SER A 252 -42.91 3.82 24.98
N MET A 253 -43.60 3.21 24.01
CA MET A 253 -43.17 2.05 23.23
C MET A 253 -42.70 2.45 21.83
N SER A 254 -42.48 3.74 21.59
CA SER A 254 -41.95 4.23 20.32
C SER A 254 -40.56 3.64 20.07
N GLN A 255 -40.37 3.04 18.89
CA GLN A 255 -39.08 2.51 18.43
C GLN A 255 -38.13 3.61 17.91
N GLY A 256 -38.63 4.85 17.83
CA GLY A 256 -37.92 5.94 17.17
C GLY A 256 -38.03 5.89 15.65
N SER A 257 -37.53 6.94 15.00
CA SER A 257 -37.54 7.08 13.54
C SER A 257 -36.30 7.85 13.11
N PHE A 258 -35.76 7.54 11.93
CA PHE A 258 -34.57 8.21 11.42
C PHE A 258 -34.90 9.02 10.17
N ALA A 259 -34.72 10.34 10.23
CA ALA A 259 -34.96 11.24 9.13
C ALA A 259 -34.04 12.47 9.19
N GLY A 260 -33.58 12.95 8.04
CA GLY A 260 -32.80 14.20 7.96
C GLY A 260 -31.48 14.20 8.74
N GLY A 261 -30.90 13.03 9.04
CA GLY A 261 -29.69 12.91 9.87
C GLY A 261 -29.95 12.88 11.38
N TYR A 262 -31.21 12.84 11.79
CA TYR A 262 -31.60 12.77 13.19
C TYR A 262 -32.37 11.48 13.50
N LEU A 263 -32.05 10.90 14.64
CA LEU A 263 -32.83 9.83 15.26
C LEU A 263 -33.82 10.47 16.24
N THR A 264 -35.10 10.38 15.92
CA THR A 264 -36.19 11.02 16.64
C THR A 264 -36.95 9.99 17.46
N TRP A 265 -37.02 10.21 18.76
CA TRP A 265 -37.82 9.43 19.70
C TRP A 265 -38.91 10.30 20.33
N LYS A 266 -40.08 9.71 20.57
CA LYS A 266 -41.25 10.43 21.08
C LYS A 266 -41.76 9.77 22.35
N MET A 267 -42.18 10.59 23.31
CA MET A 267 -42.89 10.15 24.49
C MET A 267 -43.94 11.18 24.87
N PRO A 268 -45.07 10.79 25.49
CA PRO A 268 -45.99 11.76 26.06
C PRO A 268 -45.29 12.61 27.12
N GLU A 269 -45.64 13.90 27.19
CA GLU A 269 -45.41 14.66 28.40
C GLU A 269 -46.20 13.97 29.51
N ALA A 270 -45.57 13.78 30.66
CA ALA A 270 -46.04 12.79 31.61
C ALA A 270 -47.50 13.09 32.02
N LEU A 271 -48.39 12.10 31.85
CA LEU A 271 -49.85 12.17 32.09
C LEU A 271 -50.25 12.46 33.55
N TYR A 272 -49.28 12.83 34.39
CA TYR A 272 -49.38 13.06 35.82
C TYR A 272 -49.45 14.55 36.17
N SER A 273 -49.28 15.47 35.20
CA SER A 273 -49.36 16.90 35.47
C SER A 273 -50.82 17.39 35.37
N SER A 274 -51.38 17.80 36.51
CA SER A 274 -52.73 18.38 36.57
C SER A 274 -52.81 19.81 36.03
N GLN A 275 -51.68 20.52 35.92
CA GLN A 275 -51.54 21.80 35.22
C GLN A 275 -50.07 22.28 35.26
N GLY A 276 -49.31 22.11 34.18
CA GLY A 276 -47.99 22.76 34.03
C GLY A 276 -46.98 22.01 33.17
N SER A 277 -46.10 22.78 32.51
CA SER A 277 -44.99 22.33 31.66
C SER A 277 -43.92 21.58 32.47
N MET A 278 -43.41 20.44 32.00
CA MET A 278 -42.37 19.69 32.73
C MET A 278 -40.96 20.20 32.44
N GLN A 279 -40.08 20.16 33.45
CA GLN A 279 -38.64 20.37 33.21
C GLN A 279 -38.02 19.08 32.68
N VAL A 280 -37.35 19.16 31.53
CA VAL A 280 -36.71 18.03 30.86
C VAL A 280 -35.20 18.09 31.03
N SER A 281 -34.63 16.97 31.44
CA SER A 281 -33.21 16.68 31.35
C SER A 281 -33.03 15.41 30.53
N LEU A 282 -32.02 15.38 29.67
CA LEU A 282 -31.73 14.21 28.85
C LEU A 282 -30.22 14.03 28.64
N GLY A 283 -29.82 12.81 28.33
CA GLY A 283 -28.42 12.44 28.14
C GLY A 283 -28.26 11.11 27.44
N LEU A 284 -27.03 10.84 27.01
CA LEU A 284 -26.62 9.56 26.46
C LEU A 284 -25.70 8.86 27.47
N ASN A 285 -25.82 7.54 27.61
CA ASN A 285 -24.98 6.70 28.49
C ASN A 285 -24.94 7.20 29.95
N GLY A 286 -26.05 7.74 30.46
CA GLY A 286 -26.15 8.23 31.84
C GLY A 286 -25.67 9.67 32.06
N ASP A 287 -25.08 10.34 31.06
CA ASP A 287 -24.62 11.74 31.13
C ASP A 287 -25.80 12.74 31.03
N LEU A 288 -26.65 12.74 32.06
CA LEU A 288 -27.85 13.55 32.11
C LEU A 288 -27.53 15.05 32.21
N VAL A 289 -27.99 15.84 31.24
CA VAL A 289 -27.85 17.30 31.23
C VAL A 289 -29.21 17.98 31.09
N LYS A 290 -29.29 19.25 31.48
CA LYS A 290 -30.50 20.06 31.25
C LYS A 290 -30.73 20.26 29.75
N GLN A 291 -31.98 20.46 29.36
CA GLN A 291 -32.39 20.69 27.97
C GLN A 291 -31.51 21.72 27.24
N GLU A 292 -31.20 22.86 27.86
CA GLU A 292 -30.44 23.93 27.19
C GLU A 292 -29.01 23.50 26.83
N VAL A 293 -28.42 22.65 27.67
CA VAL A 293 -27.08 22.09 27.44
C VAL A 293 -27.13 20.97 26.39
N ALA A 294 -28.21 20.18 26.36
CA ALA A 294 -28.43 19.18 25.33
C ALA A 294 -28.59 19.84 23.94
N GLU A 295 -29.32 20.94 23.86
CA GLU A 295 -29.49 21.73 22.64
C GLU A 295 -28.16 22.33 22.15
N GLN A 296 -27.30 22.80 23.07
CA GLN A 296 -25.94 23.22 22.73
C GLN A 296 -25.06 22.09 22.20
N ARG A 297 -25.38 20.83 22.54
CA ARG A 297 -24.73 19.62 21.98
C ARG A 297 -25.36 19.16 20.66
N GLY A 298 -26.33 19.90 20.12
CA GLY A 298 -26.96 19.66 18.83
C GLY A 298 -28.25 18.84 18.89
N PHE A 299 -28.74 18.49 20.08
CA PHE A 299 -30.04 17.81 20.21
C PHE A 299 -31.16 18.79 19.90
N VAL A 300 -32.27 18.29 19.38
CA VAL A 300 -33.49 19.09 19.20
C VAL A 300 -34.57 18.51 20.09
N VAL A 301 -35.07 19.33 21.02
CA VAL A 301 -36.09 18.93 21.99
C VAL A 301 -37.30 19.82 21.77
N ASN A 302 -38.37 19.23 21.25
CA ASN A 302 -39.61 19.93 20.97
C ASN A 302 -40.73 19.34 21.83
N VAL A 303 -41.62 20.21 22.30
CA VAL A 303 -42.87 19.79 22.93
C VAL A 303 -44.00 20.28 22.06
N ASP A 304 -44.74 19.36 21.45
CA ASP A 304 -45.93 19.67 20.65
C ASP A 304 -47.11 18.84 21.15
N ASN A 305 -48.26 19.48 21.38
CA ASN A 305 -49.49 18.86 21.87
C ASN A 305 -49.26 17.84 23.02
N SER A 306 -48.55 18.25 24.08
CA SER A 306 -48.17 17.39 25.21
C SER A 306 -47.42 16.10 24.81
N THR A 307 -46.63 16.17 23.74
CA THR A 307 -45.71 15.12 23.28
C THR A 307 -44.30 15.70 23.26
N LEU A 308 -43.41 15.06 24.01
CA LEU A 308 -41.98 15.35 24.00
C LEU A 308 -41.32 14.58 22.85
N GLU A 309 -40.77 15.33 21.91
CA GLU A 309 -40.01 14.82 20.77
C GLU A 309 -38.53 15.16 20.95
N ILE A 310 -37.69 14.14 20.98
CA ILE A 310 -36.24 14.24 21.15
C ILE A 310 -35.59 13.76 19.88
N SER A 311 -34.85 14.63 19.20
CA SER A 311 -34.11 14.31 17.99
C SER A 311 -32.60 14.41 18.24
N ILE A 312 -31.90 13.31 18.02
CA ILE A 312 -30.48 13.12 18.29
C ILE A 312 -29.72 13.08 16.96
N PRO A 313 -28.73 13.95 16.71
CA PRO A 313 -27.88 13.83 15.53
C PRO A 313 -27.19 12.47 15.51
N TYR A 314 -27.16 11.78 14.37
CA TYR A 314 -26.53 10.46 14.30
C TYR A 314 -25.01 10.45 14.59
N LYS A 315 -24.34 11.60 14.43
CA LYS A 315 -22.93 11.80 14.81
C LYS A 315 -22.77 12.44 16.18
N ALA A 316 -23.80 12.41 17.02
CA ALA A 316 -23.72 12.96 18.37
C ALA A 316 -22.67 12.23 19.21
N LYS A 317 -21.92 13.01 20.00
CA LYS A 317 -20.98 12.46 20.99
C LYS A 317 -21.75 11.63 22.02
N GLY A 318 -21.25 10.44 22.33
CA GLY A 318 -21.91 9.48 23.22
C GLY A 318 -22.73 8.42 22.48
N GLY A 319 -22.91 8.55 21.16
CA GLY A 319 -23.36 7.44 20.32
C GLY A 319 -22.22 6.48 20.01
N PHE A 320 -22.55 5.20 19.83
CA PHE A 320 -21.60 4.17 19.41
C PHE A 320 -21.79 3.86 17.93
N ARG A 321 -20.71 3.95 17.14
CA ARG A 321 -20.73 3.54 15.73
C ARG A 321 -20.38 2.06 15.61
N LYS A 322 -21.13 1.35 14.76
CA LYS A 322 -20.86 -0.03 14.39
C LYS A 322 -20.99 -0.24 12.89
N SER A 323 -20.25 -1.20 12.36
CA SER A 323 -20.18 -1.53 10.95
C SER A 323 -20.83 -2.87 10.66
N HIS A 324 -21.35 -3.02 9.45
CA HIS A 324 -21.89 -4.27 8.93
C HIS A 324 -21.52 -4.43 7.47
N ALA A 325 -21.05 -5.61 7.10
CA ALA A 325 -20.65 -5.94 5.73
C ALA A 325 -21.64 -6.94 5.12
N SER A 326 -22.33 -6.51 4.05
CA SER A 326 -23.23 -7.37 3.25
C SER A 326 -23.37 -6.83 1.84
N GLY A 327 -22.54 -7.32 0.90
CA GLY A 327 -22.46 -6.80 -0.48
C GLY A 327 -21.95 -5.34 -0.61
N GLY A 328 -21.78 -4.65 0.51
CA GLY A 328 -21.33 -3.27 0.70
C GLY A 328 -21.00 -3.05 2.18
N ILE A 329 -20.40 -1.91 2.51
CA ILE A 329 -20.13 -1.51 3.89
C ILE A 329 -21.25 -0.57 4.34
N PHE A 330 -21.82 -0.89 5.50
CA PHE A 330 -22.81 -0.07 6.16
C PHE A 330 -22.34 0.27 7.57
N VAL A 331 -22.74 1.43 8.06
CA VAL A 331 -22.55 1.85 9.45
C VAL A 331 -23.89 2.19 10.07
N PHE A 332 -24.02 1.94 11.36
CA PHE A 332 -25.18 2.33 12.15
C PHE A 332 -24.73 2.82 13.52
N TYR A 333 -25.59 3.60 14.16
CA TYR A 333 -25.28 4.27 15.41
C TYR A 333 -26.27 3.85 16.48
N ILE A 334 -25.75 3.48 17.65
CA ILE A 334 -26.52 3.04 18.82
C ILE A 334 -26.43 4.11 19.90
N PHE A 335 -27.57 4.44 20.52
CA PHE A 335 -27.71 5.46 21.54
C PHE A 335 -28.46 4.89 22.75
N ASN A 336 -27.84 4.94 23.93
CA ASN A 336 -28.53 4.66 25.19
C ASN A 336 -29.06 5.98 25.76
N LEU A 337 -30.30 6.32 25.42
CA LEU A 337 -30.97 7.54 25.83
C LEU A 337 -31.53 7.42 27.25
N TYR A 338 -31.20 8.40 28.10
CA TYR A 338 -31.80 8.59 29.42
C TYR A 338 -32.54 9.94 29.45
N VAL A 339 -33.83 9.90 29.79
CA VAL A 339 -34.69 11.10 29.90
C VAL A 339 -35.28 11.20 31.29
N LYS A 340 -35.25 12.40 31.85
CA LYS A 340 -35.85 12.77 33.14
C LYS A 340 -36.81 13.94 32.93
N GLN A 341 -38.09 13.71 33.21
CA GLN A 341 -39.12 14.73 33.27
C GLN A 341 -39.49 15.01 34.72
N VAL A 342 -39.52 16.28 35.11
CA VAL A 342 -39.89 16.72 36.46
C VAL A 342 -41.12 17.61 36.37
N SER A 343 -42.18 17.27 37.10
CA SER A 343 -43.39 18.10 37.16
C SER A 343 -43.09 19.45 37.83
N MET A 344 -43.86 20.49 37.47
CA MET A 344 -43.82 21.76 38.20
C MET A 344 -44.11 21.50 39.69
N GLY A 345 -43.27 22.02 40.58
CA GLY A 345 -43.33 21.75 42.03
C GLY A 345 -42.54 20.53 42.49
N GLY A 346 -42.00 19.71 41.58
CA GLY A 346 -41.16 18.56 41.92
C GLY A 346 -41.89 17.40 42.58
N GLU A 347 -43.22 17.33 42.41
CA GLU A 347 -44.06 16.29 43.03
C GLU A 347 -43.92 14.93 42.35
N THR A 348 -43.87 14.92 41.01
CA THR A 348 -43.73 13.71 40.21
C THR A 348 -42.54 13.80 39.28
N VAL A 349 -41.76 12.73 39.24
CA VAL A 349 -40.60 12.60 38.37
C VAL A 349 -40.72 11.34 37.54
N VAL A 350 -40.58 11.47 36.22
CA VAL A 350 -40.61 10.33 35.29
C VAL A 350 -39.23 10.14 34.67
N ARG A 351 -38.78 8.89 34.65
CA ARG A 351 -37.49 8.46 34.11
C ARG A 351 -37.74 7.46 33.00
N SER A 352 -37.05 7.62 31.89
CA SER A 352 -37.18 6.70 30.76
C SER A 352 -35.81 6.37 30.20
N TYR A 353 -35.56 5.07 30.03
CA TYR A 353 -34.37 4.54 29.40
C TYR A 353 -34.74 3.85 28.11
N ARG A 354 -34.08 4.22 27.01
CA ARG A 354 -34.28 3.59 25.71
C ARG A 354 -32.96 3.43 24.96
N THR A 355 -32.77 2.24 24.42
CA THR A 355 -31.74 1.96 23.42
C THR A 355 -32.35 2.23 22.06
N LEU A 356 -31.73 3.13 21.29
CA LEU A 356 -32.18 3.51 19.95
C LEU A 356 -31.04 3.29 18.96
N ASP A 357 -31.37 2.83 17.77
CA ASP A 357 -30.41 2.61 16.70
C ASP A 357 -30.86 3.25 15.38
N THR A 358 -29.89 3.67 14.57
CA THR A 358 -30.17 4.13 13.21
C THR A 358 -30.30 2.92 12.27
N PRO A 359 -31.04 3.05 11.15
CA PRO A 359 -30.92 2.11 10.05
C PRO A 359 -29.47 1.98 9.55
N LEU A 360 -29.19 0.91 8.80
CA LEU A 360 -27.91 0.73 8.12
C LEU A 360 -27.68 1.86 7.10
N LEU A 361 -26.67 2.69 7.34
CA LEU A 361 -26.28 3.80 6.48
C LEU A 361 -25.11 3.37 5.58
N PRO A 362 -25.18 3.55 4.25
CA PRO A 362 -24.06 3.21 3.37
C PRO A 362 -22.79 3.97 3.74
N HIS A 363 -21.66 3.27 3.76
CA HIS A 363 -20.35 3.84 4.07
C HIS A 363 -19.38 3.59 2.92
N LEU A 364 -18.74 4.65 2.42
CA LEU A 364 -17.88 4.60 1.25
C LEU A 364 -16.41 4.69 1.68
N LEU A 365 -15.60 3.75 1.21
CA LEU A 365 -14.14 3.83 1.36
C LEU A 365 -13.56 4.89 0.42
N VAL A 366 -12.41 5.45 0.80
CA VAL A 366 -11.68 6.44 -0.02
C VAL A 366 -10.43 5.79 -0.56
N GLU A 367 -10.28 5.74 -1.87
CA GLU A 367 -9.09 5.25 -2.54
C GLU A 367 -8.34 6.41 -3.20
N GLU A 368 -7.03 6.47 -3.01
CA GLU A 368 -6.16 7.44 -3.66
C GLU A 368 -4.89 6.73 -4.18
N ASP A 369 -4.64 6.83 -5.49
CA ASP A 369 -3.35 6.47 -6.07
C ASP A 369 -2.35 7.61 -5.85
N LYS A 370 -1.38 7.38 -4.96
CA LYS A 370 -0.29 8.31 -4.62
C LYS A 370 1.02 7.91 -5.29
N THR A 371 0.97 7.08 -6.33
CA THR A 371 2.14 6.61 -7.06
C THR A 371 2.85 7.76 -7.76
N VAL A 372 4.16 7.89 -7.50
CA VAL A 372 5.06 8.80 -8.22
C VAL A 372 5.97 7.94 -9.09
N PRO A 373 5.81 7.92 -10.43
CA PRO A 373 6.54 7.00 -11.30
C PRO A 373 8.08 7.05 -11.15
N GLN A 374 8.63 8.24 -10.84
CA GLN A 374 10.07 8.44 -10.67
C GLN A 374 10.64 7.76 -9.42
N GLU A 375 9.80 7.45 -8.42
CA GLU A 375 10.22 6.70 -7.21
C GLU A 375 10.32 5.20 -7.48
N GLY A 376 9.83 4.72 -8.63
CA GLY A 376 9.94 3.31 -9.01
C GLY A 376 9.06 2.37 -8.17
N MET A 377 8.00 2.89 -7.55
CA MET A 377 7.12 2.13 -6.66
C MET A 377 5.67 2.61 -6.68
N PHE A 378 4.74 1.68 -6.52
CA PHE A 378 3.33 1.97 -6.24
C PHE A 378 3.17 2.42 -4.80
N THR A 379 2.36 3.47 -4.61
CA THR A 379 1.87 3.90 -3.29
C THR A 379 0.37 4.08 -3.37
N VAL A 380 -0.39 3.13 -2.82
CA VAL A 380 -1.86 3.12 -2.91
C VAL A 380 -2.45 3.27 -1.52
N PHE A 381 -3.34 4.25 -1.37
CA PHE A 381 -3.98 4.58 -0.10
C PHE A 381 -5.45 4.14 -0.10
N LEU A 382 -5.84 3.37 0.90
CA LEU A 382 -7.23 3.03 1.21
C LEU A 382 -7.59 3.62 2.58
N GLY A 383 -8.45 4.63 2.60
CA GLY A 383 -8.87 5.34 3.80
C GLY A 383 -10.36 5.19 4.11
N ASN A 384 -10.77 5.85 5.20
CA ASN A 384 -12.14 5.83 5.72
C ASN A 384 -12.63 4.42 6.09
N VAL A 385 -11.73 3.51 6.49
CA VAL A 385 -12.12 2.18 7.00
C VAL A 385 -12.56 2.35 8.45
N PRO A 386 -13.77 1.96 8.86
CA PRO A 386 -14.20 2.07 10.26
C PRO A 386 -13.28 1.32 11.23
N ASP A 387 -13.15 1.81 12.47
CA ASP A 387 -12.32 1.24 13.54
C ASP A 387 -12.68 -0.17 13.99
N ASP A 388 -13.91 -0.59 13.74
CA ASP A 388 -14.41 -1.93 14.03
C ASP A 388 -14.33 -2.88 12.81
N MET A 389 -13.70 -2.44 11.71
CA MET A 389 -13.32 -3.28 10.59
C MET A 389 -11.80 -3.53 10.58
N GLU A 390 -11.39 -4.75 10.25
CA GLU A 390 -9.98 -5.11 10.14
C GLU A 390 -9.62 -5.58 8.72
N LEU A 391 -8.47 -5.15 8.21
CA LEU A 391 -7.88 -5.69 6.99
C LEU A 391 -7.17 -7.03 7.28
N THR A 392 -7.78 -8.14 6.90
CA THR A 392 -7.27 -9.49 7.22
C THR A 392 -6.46 -10.13 6.09
N SER A 393 -6.74 -9.76 4.84
CA SER A 393 -5.94 -10.22 3.71
C SER A 393 -5.97 -9.25 2.53
N ILE A 394 -4.96 -9.36 1.69
CA ILE A 394 -4.85 -8.62 0.43
C ILE A 394 -4.51 -9.61 -0.68
N GLN A 395 -5.08 -9.42 -1.86
CA GLN A 395 -4.71 -10.17 -3.06
C GLN A 395 -4.15 -9.22 -4.11
N LEU A 396 -2.97 -9.57 -4.62
CA LEU A 396 -2.20 -8.78 -5.57
C LEU A 396 -2.00 -9.60 -6.84
N ASN A 397 -2.53 -9.12 -7.98
CA ASN A 397 -2.48 -9.81 -9.28
C ASN A 397 -2.80 -11.32 -9.22
N GLY A 398 -3.78 -11.70 -8.39
CA GLY A 398 -4.24 -13.08 -8.23
C GLY A 398 -3.63 -13.84 -7.04
N GLN A 399 -2.52 -13.40 -6.46
CA GLN A 399 -1.87 -14.04 -5.32
C GLN A 399 -2.35 -13.44 -3.99
N GLN A 400 -2.78 -14.28 -3.05
CA GLN A 400 -3.36 -13.87 -1.76
C GLN A 400 -2.34 -13.89 -0.62
N PHE A 401 -2.38 -12.87 0.24
CA PHE A 401 -1.54 -12.68 1.41
C PHE A 401 -2.40 -12.36 2.62
N LYS A 402 -2.18 -13.08 3.73
CA LYS A 402 -2.85 -12.79 5.01
C LYS A 402 -2.01 -11.78 5.82
N LEU A 403 -2.69 -10.98 6.62
CA LEU A 403 -2.07 -10.02 7.54
C LEU A 403 -2.00 -10.60 8.97
N PRO A 404 -0.98 -10.23 9.77
CA PRO A 404 0.18 -9.41 9.41
C PRO A 404 1.10 -10.14 8.40
N LEU A 405 1.79 -9.37 7.56
CA LEU A 405 2.67 -9.91 6.52
C LEU A 405 3.89 -10.62 7.14
N PRO A 406 4.45 -11.66 6.49
CA PRO A 406 5.71 -12.27 6.91
C PRO A 406 6.89 -11.29 6.83
N SER A 407 7.92 -11.51 7.66
CA SER A 407 9.12 -10.65 7.71
C SER A 407 9.86 -10.53 6.37
N ASP A 408 9.76 -11.56 5.51
CA ASP A 408 10.44 -11.63 4.20
C ASP A 408 9.55 -11.09 3.05
N SER A 409 8.46 -10.40 3.37
CA SER A 409 7.56 -9.81 2.37
C SER A 409 8.26 -8.74 1.54
N THR A 410 8.05 -8.76 0.23
CA THR A 410 8.64 -7.82 -0.73
C THR A 410 7.90 -6.48 -0.82
N PHE A 411 6.73 -6.38 -0.18
CA PHE A 411 5.92 -5.17 -0.06
C PHE A 411 5.49 -4.95 1.39
N MET A 412 5.08 -3.72 1.70
CA MET A 412 4.64 -3.31 3.03
C MET A 412 3.25 -2.68 2.98
N ILE A 413 2.48 -2.89 4.05
CA ILE A 413 1.21 -2.21 4.31
C ILE A 413 1.33 -1.52 5.67
N THR A 414 1.08 -0.22 5.70
CA THR A 414 1.07 0.56 6.95
C THR A 414 -0.34 0.97 7.29
N GLU A 415 -0.74 0.67 8.53
CA GLU A 415 -1.99 1.09 9.12
C GLU A 415 -1.78 2.39 9.92
N GLU A 416 -2.70 3.34 9.77
CA GLU A 416 -2.66 4.63 10.47
C GLU A 416 -4.08 5.03 10.90
N ALA A 417 -4.21 5.47 12.16
CA ALA A 417 -5.48 5.98 12.71
C ALA A 417 -5.75 7.42 12.23
N GLN A 418 -6.99 7.68 11.84
CA GLN A 418 -7.48 8.97 11.35
C GLN A 418 -8.39 9.64 12.41
N PRO A 419 -8.59 10.98 12.33
CA PRO A 419 -9.34 11.74 13.36
C PRO A 419 -10.79 11.30 13.59
N ASP A 420 -11.46 10.71 12.60
CA ASP A 420 -12.89 10.33 12.64
C ASP A 420 -13.12 8.88 13.13
N ASN A 421 -12.23 8.38 13.99
CA ASN A 421 -12.16 6.98 14.43
C ASN A 421 -12.11 6.01 13.25
N THR A 422 -11.46 6.36 12.14
CA THR A 422 -11.28 5.45 11.00
C THR A 422 -9.80 5.11 10.86
N TYR A 423 -9.49 4.05 10.14
CA TYR A 423 -8.15 3.69 9.75
C TYR A 423 -7.92 3.93 8.27
N SER A 424 -6.65 4.07 7.93
CA SER A 424 -6.16 4.04 6.57
C SER A 424 -5.04 3.02 6.42
N TYR A 425 -5.03 2.35 5.28
CA TYR A 425 -4.01 1.39 4.87
C TYR A 425 -3.27 1.94 3.66
N THR A 426 -1.94 2.06 3.76
CA THR A 426 -1.09 2.45 2.63
C THR A 426 -0.26 1.26 2.19
N LEU A 427 -0.47 0.80 0.96
CA LEU A 427 0.33 -0.22 0.29
C LEU A 427 1.51 0.45 -0.42
N LYS A 428 2.71 -0.08 -0.20
CA LYS A 428 3.95 0.34 -0.86
C LYS A 428 4.66 -0.86 -1.49
N MET A 429 4.94 -0.78 -2.79
CA MET A 429 5.51 -1.90 -3.55
C MET A 429 6.37 -1.41 -4.72
N LEU A 430 7.57 -1.97 -4.88
CA LEU A 430 8.47 -1.63 -5.98
C LEU A 430 7.93 -2.13 -7.33
N PHE A 431 8.17 -1.38 -8.40
CA PHE A 431 7.81 -1.81 -9.75
C PHE A 431 8.57 -3.06 -10.22
N SER A 432 9.77 -3.28 -9.68
CA SER A 432 10.61 -4.45 -9.96
C SER A 432 10.13 -5.73 -9.27
N ASP A 433 9.10 -5.66 -8.41
CA ASP A 433 8.55 -6.81 -7.72
C ASP A 433 7.95 -7.82 -8.72
N PRO A 434 8.20 -9.13 -8.57
CA PRO A 434 7.68 -10.16 -9.47
C PRO A 434 6.14 -10.23 -9.53
N LEU A 435 5.42 -9.69 -8.54
CA LEU A 435 3.96 -9.60 -8.54
C LEU A 435 3.43 -8.48 -9.44
N VAL A 436 4.25 -7.49 -9.77
CA VAL A 436 3.87 -6.38 -10.66
C VAL A 436 3.93 -6.85 -12.10
N VAL A 437 2.81 -6.76 -12.80
CA VAL A 437 2.77 -7.07 -14.23
C VAL A 437 3.45 -5.91 -14.97
N GLN A 438 4.46 -6.25 -15.77
CA GLN A 438 5.17 -5.28 -16.60
C GLN A 438 4.94 -5.62 -18.06
N GLU A 439 4.38 -4.67 -18.82
CA GLU A 439 4.12 -4.83 -20.24
C GLU A 439 4.60 -3.60 -21.01
N PHE A 440 5.21 -3.79 -22.19
CA PHE A 440 5.64 -2.66 -22.99
C PHE A 440 4.47 -2.08 -23.80
N SER A 441 4.18 -0.79 -23.61
CA SER A 441 3.17 -0.07 -24.38
C SER A 441 3.78 0.51 -25.65
N LYS A 442 3.42 -0.07 -26.81
CA LYS A 442 3.88 0.41 -28.13
C LYS A 442 3.42 1.84 -28.44
N GLU A 443 2.22 2.21 -27.99
CA GLU A 443 1.65 3.55 -28.23
C GLU A 443 2.43 4.64 -27.50
N HIS A 444 2.83 4.36 -26.26
CA HIS A 444 3.50 5.33 -25.38
C HIS A 444 5.03 5.20 -25.41
N ALA A 445 5.57 4.17 -26.08
CA ALA A 445 7.00 3.83 -26.07
C ALA A 445 7.58 3.71 -24.64
N ALA A 446 6.78 3.21 -23.71
CA ALA A 446 7.05 3.17 -22.28
C ALA A 446 6.66 1.81 -21.69
N MET A 447 7.30 1.42 -20.58
CA MET A 447 6.94 0.24 -19.80
C MET A 447 5.75 0.57 -18.92
N LEU A 448 4.65 -0.15 -19.13
CA LEU A 448 3.46 -0.11 -18.28
C LEU A 448 3.65 -1.09 -17.12
N HIS A 449 3.60 -0.57 -15.92
CA HIS A 449 3.53 -1.34 -14.69
C HIS A 449 2.07 -1.35 -14.25
N GLN A 450 1.52 -2.52 -13.96
CA GLN A 450 0.14 -2.68 -13.51
C GLN A 450 0.06 -3.54 -12.26
N LEU A 451 -0.74 -3.09 -11.31
CA LEU A 451 -1.04 -3.80 -10.08
C LEU A 451 -2.54 -3.81 -9.80
N ASN A 452 -3.15 -4.99 -9.89
CA ASN A 452 -4.52 -5.22 -9.44
C ASN A 452 -4.51 -5.62 -7.96
N ILE A 453 -5.33 -4.94 -7.16
CA ILE A 453 -5.37 -5.07 -5.72
C ILE A 453 -6.79 -5.43 -5.29
N ASN A 454 -6.91 -6.40 -4.40
CA ASN A 454 -8.18 -6.78 -3.79
C ASN A 454 -8.01 -6.88 -2.27
N TYR A 455 -8.56 -5.92 -1.54
CA TYR A 455 -8.53 -5.87 -0.08
C TYR A 455 -9.68 -6.67 0.50
N THR A 456 -9.42 -7.45 1.56
CA THR A 456 -10.44 -8.18 2.30
C THR A 456 -10.59 -7.61 3.69
N LEU A 457 -11.70 -6.91 3.92
CA LEU A 457 -12.07 -6.29 5.18
C LEU A 457 -13.09 -7.16 5.91
N THR A 458 -12.93 -7.35 7.21
CA THR A 458 -13.83 -8.18 8.00
C THR A 458 -14.35 -7.43 9.22
N VAL A 459 -15.63 -7.65 9.54
CA VAL A 459 -16.26 -7.27 10.80
C VAL A 459 -16.67 -8.55 11.51
N PRO A 460 -16.38 -8.72 12.81
CA PRO A 460 -16.87 -9.85 13.59
C PRO A 460 -18.38 -10.05 13.42
N GLY A 461 -18.81 -11.27 13.07
CA GLY A 461 -20.22 -11.61 12.87
C GLY A 461 -20.83 -11.19 11.52
N SER A 462 -20.05 -10.59 10.61
CA SER A 462 -20.47 -10.28 9.23
C SER A 462 -19.68 -11.08 8.18
N GLU A 463 -20.15 -11.09 6.94
CA GLU A 463 -19.40 -11.67 5.83
C GLU A 463 -18.18 -10.78 5.47
N PRO A 464 -17.06 -11.36 4.98
CA PRO A 464 -15.94 -10.58 4.49
C PRO A 464 -16.33 -9.68 3.31
N TYR A 465 -15.90 -8.42 3.35
CA TYR A 465 -16.08 -7.48 2.26
C TYR A 465 -14.81 -7.40 1.40
N HIS A 466 -14.98 -7.51 0.08
CA HIS A 466 -13.89 -7.43 -0.89
C HIS A 466 -13.92 -6.10 -1.63
N TYR A 467 -12.83 -5.34 -1.55
CA TYR A 467 -12.68 -4.06 -2.25
C TYR A 467 -11.58 -4.17 -3.30
N THR A 468 -11.95 -4.02 -4.57
CA THR A 468 -11.06 -4.24 -5.71
C THR A 468 -10.68 -2.92 -6.39
N THR A 469 -9.39 -2.70 -6.65
CA THR A 469 -8.87 -1.56 -7.42
C THR A 469 -7.69 -1.98 -8.32
N SER A 470 -7.27 -1.12 -9.24
CA SER A 470 -6.13 -1.31 -10.13
C SER A 470 -5.38 -0.01 -10.31
N VAL A 471 -4.07 -0.03 -10.15
CA VAL A 471 -3.18 1.12 -10.38
C VAL A 471 -2.18 0.83 -11.49
N THR A 472 -1.82 1.87 -12.23
CA THR A 472 -0.91 1.77 -13.38
C THR A 472 0.10 2.91 -13.40
N ALA A 473 1.35 2.60 -13.75
CA ALA A 473 2.40 3.60 -13.95
C ALA A 473 3.14 3.35 -15.27
N LEU A 474 3.47 4.42 -15.99
CA LEU A 474 4.24 4.38 -17.23
C LEU A 474 5.65 4.94 -16.98
N LEU A 475 6.68 4.18 -17.37
CA LEU A 475 8.08 4.63 -17.34
C LEU A 475 8.68 4.57 -18.74
N ASP A 476 9.23 5.68 -19.20
CA ASP A 476 9.91 5.76 -20.49
C ASP A 476 11.07 4.77 -20.56
N VAL A 477 11.10 3.97 -21.62
CA VAL A 477 12.19 3.00 -21.82
C VAL A 477 13.32 3.68 -22.56
N SER A 478 14.45 3.87 -21.88
CA SER A 478 15.66 4.42 -22.50
C SER A 478 16.44 3.33 -23.25
N PRO A 479 17.06 3.65 -24.40
CA PRO A 479 17.95 2.71 -25.07
C PRO A 479 19.19 2.40 -24.22
N PRO A 480 19.66 1.13 -24.20
CA PRO A 480 20.84 0.72 -23.45
C PRO A 480 22.09 1.44 -23.94
N VAL A 481 23.04 1.66 -23.03
CA VAL A 481 24.34 2.30 -23.31
C VAL A 481 25.46 1.34 -22.96
N PHE A 482 26.42 1.16 -23.87
CA PHE A 482 27.57 0.31 -23.62
C PHE A 482 28.64 1.06 -22.81
N GLU A 483 29.22 0.37 -21.83
CA GLU A 483 30.45 0.81 -21.20
C GLU A 483 31.63 0.42 -22.10
N ALA A 484 32.38 1.41 -22.60
CA ALA A 484 33.46 1.19 -23.57
C ALA A 484 34.83 1.53 -23.00
N ASN A 485 35.76 0.57 -23.04
CA ASN A 485 37.12 0.66 -22.49
C ASN A 485 38.20 0.36 -23.52
N CYS A 486 39.29 1.14 -23.49
CA CYS A 486 40.46 0.95 -24.36
C CYS A 486 41.36 -0.15 -23.78
N THR A 487 41.84 -1.05 -24.63
CA THR A 487 42.83 -2.08 -24.27
C THR A 487 44.06 -1.96 -25.17
N ALA A 488 45.17 -2.63 -24.85
CA ALA A 488 46.36 -2.60 -25.69
C ALA A 488 46.14 -3.20 -27.10
N SER A 489 45.14 -4.09 -27.24
CA SER A 489 44.85 -4.83 -28.48
C SER A 489 43.58 -4.39 -29.20
N GLY A 490 42.83 -3.40 -28.69
CA GLY A 490 41.57 -2.95 -29.28
C GLY A 490 40.64 -2.24 -28.30
N ILE A 491 39.33 -2.29 -28.55
CA ILE A 491 38.29 -1.67 -27.72
C ILE A 491 37.31 -2.75 -27.25
N THR A 492 36.97 -2.73 -25.96
CA THR A 492 35.98 -3.62 -25.37
C THR A 492 34.74 -2.82 -24.97
N PHE A 493 33.58 -3.33 -25.34
CA PHE A 493 32.26 -2.81 -25.03
C PHE A 493 31.53 -3.81 -24.14
N LYS A 494 30.98 -3.35 -23.03
CA LYS A 494 30.23 -4.15 -22.07
C LYS A 494 28.84 -3.56 -21.86
N LEU A 495 27.84 -4.43 -21.87
CA LEU A 495 26.46 -4.09 -21.55
C LEU A 495 25.97 -5.02 -20.44
N ALA A 496 25.35 -4.47 -19.41
CA ALA A 496 24.64 -5.23 -18.39
C ALA A 496 23.18 -5.37 -18.81
N HIS A 497 22.66 -6.60 -18.75
CA HIS A 497 21.32 -6.88 -19.26
C HIS A 497 20.23 -6.22 -18.41
N GLN A 498 19.27 -5.61 -19.09
CA GLN A 498 18.06 -5.06 -18.49
C GLN A 498 16.79 -5.75 -19.02
N PRO A 499 15.69 -5.79 -18.26
CA PRO A 499 14.43 -6.38 -18.71
C PRO A 499 13.90 -5.79 -20.03
N SER A 500 14.29 -4.57 -20.38
CA SER A 500 13.93 -3.88 -21.62
C SER A 500 14.81 -4.21 -22.83
N ASP A 501 15.89 -4.99 -22.66
CA ASP A 501 16.90 -5.19 -23.72
C ASP A 501 16.35 -5.88 -24.97
N TYR A 502 15.29 -6.69 -24.83
CA TYR A 502 14.66 -7.39 -25.95
C TYR A 502 14.01 -6.44 -26.99
N LEU A 503 13.80 -5.17 -26.64
CA LEU A 503 13.26 -4.15 -27.53
C LEU A 503 14.32 -3.57 -28.49
N TRP A 504 15.60 -3.87 -28.25
CA TRP A 504 16.71 -3.22 -28.93
C TRP A 504 17.56 -4.20 -29.74
N GLU A 505 18.00 -3.73 -30.90
CA GLU A 505 18.93 -4.41 -31.78
C GLU A 505 20.27 -3.68 -31.80
N PHE A 506 21.37 -4.40 -31.61
CA PHE A 506 22.72 -3.84 -31.65
C PHE A 506 23.30 -4.00 -33.05
N GLY A 507 24.05 -3.00 -33.55
CA GLY A 507 24.71 -3.12 -34.84
C GLY A 507 26.00 -2.31 -34.96
N ILE A 508 26.79 -2.64 -35.98
CA ILE A 508 28.07 -2.02 -36.29
C ILE A 508 27.99 -1.51 -37.73
N GLY A 509 27.99 -0.18 -37.91
CA GLY A 509 27.65 0.41 -39.21
C GLY A 509 26.25 -0.03 -39.65
N THR A 510 26.09 -0.54 -40.86
CA THR A 510 24.80 -1.03 -41.38
C THR A 510 24.42 -2.43 -40.91
N ASP A 511 25.37 -3.20 -40.37
CA ASP A 511 25.20 -4.63 -40.10
C ASP A 511 24.64 -4.86 -38.68
N LEU A 512 23.73 -5.83 -38.54
CA LEU A 512 23.21 -6.28 -37.23
C LEU A 512 24.28 -7.13 -36.52
N LEU A 513 24.46 -6.92 -35.22
CA LEU A 513 25.41 -7.66 -34.39
C LEU A 513 24.88 -9.08 -34.15
N THR A 514 25.36 -10.01 -34.97
CA THR A 514 25.09 -11.46 -34.85
C THR A 514 26.40 -12.22 -34.62
N MET A 515 26.33 -13.45 -34.10
CA MET A 515 27.52 -14.31 -33.98
C MET A 515 28.18 -14.62 -35.33
N GLU A 516 27.39 -14.64 -36.41
CA GLU A 516 27.92 -14.75 -37.77
C GLU A 516 28.76 -13.51 -38.14
N LEU A 517 28.26 -12.30 -37.85
CA LEU A 517 29.01 -11.07 -38.07
C LEU A 517 30.31 -11.03 -37.26
N VAL A 518 30.23 -11.41 -35.97
CA VAL A 518 31.38 -11.48 -35.05
C VAL A 518 32.49 -12.36 -35.64
N THR A 519 32.12 -13.55 -36.10
CA THR A 519 33.06 -14.51 -36.68
C THR A 519 33.64 -13.99 -38.00
N ARG A 520 32.79 -13.42 -38.87
CA ARG A 520 33.19 -12.89 -40.19
C ARG A 520 34.12 -11.68 -40.08
N ARG A 521 33.91 -10.79 -39.10
CA ARG A 521 34.66 -9.55 -38.93
C ARG A 521 35.84 -9.68 -37.94
N GLY A 522 36.00 -10.84 -37.31
CA GLY A 522 37.12 -11.13 -36.40
C GLY A 522 36.97 -10.49 -35.02
N TYR A 523 35.74 -10.21 -34.59
CA TYR A 523 35.45 -9.75 -33.23
C TYR A 523 35.37 -10.95 -32.27
N THR A 524 35.45 -10.67 -30.97
CA THR A 524 35.19 -11.66 -29.91
C THR A 524 33.98 -11.21 -29.12
N MET A 525 32.94 -12.04 -29.05
CA MET A 525 31.72 -11.74 -28.30
C MET A 525 31.43 -12.84 -27.28
N SER A 526 31.07 -12.43 -26.07
CA SER A 526 30.50 -13.28 -25.02
C SER A 526 29.15 -12.70 -24.64
N ASN A 527 28.11 -13.53 -24.66
CA ASN A 527 26.76 -13.13 -24.28
C ASN A 527 26.20 -14.16 -23.30
N ASP A 528 26.07 -13.79 -22.04
CA ASP A 528 25.50 -14.62 -20.98
C ASP A 528 24.17 -14.03 -20.48
N SER A 529 23.55 -14.62 -19.47
CA SER A 529 22.25 -14.15 -18.97
C SER A 529 22.29 -12.79 -18.28
N GLN A 530 23.46 -12.26 -17.95
CA GLN A 530 23.63 -11.02 -17.19
C GLN A 530 24.36 -9.93 -17.98
N THR A 531 25.23 -10.30 -18.91
CA THR A 531 26.09 -9.35 -19.61
C THR A 531 26.39 -9.76 -21.04
N LEU A 532 26.50 -8.75 -21.90
CA LEU A 532 27.03 -8.84 -23.24
C LEU A 532 28.37 -8.11 -23.29
N VAL A 533 29.43 -8.81 -23.71
CA VAL A 533 30.78 -8.28 -23.88
C VAL A 533 31.23 -8.48 -25.32
N LEU A 534 31.48 -7.38 -26.03
CA LEU A 534 32.04 -7.37 -27.37
C LEU A 534 33.44 -6.75 -27.33
N THR A 535 34.44 -7.48 -27.81
CA THR A 535 35.80 -6.96 -28.02
C THR A 535 36.08 -6.86 -29.51
N ALA A 536 36.43 -5.67 -29.97
CA ALA A 536 36.85 -5.39 -31.33
C ALA A 536 38.39 -5.22 -31.36
N PRO A 537 39.17 -6.22 -31.83
CA PRO A 537 40.62 -6.10 -31.96
C PRO A 537 41.04 -5.01 -32.96
N LEU A 538 42.26 -4.48 -32.81
CA LEU A 538 42.86 -3.55 -33.78
C LEU A 538 42.92 -4.16 -35.18
N PHE A 539 42.76 -3.30 -36.18
CA PHE A 539 42.74 -3.60 -37.61
C PHE A 539 41.59 -4.52 -38.06
N THR A 540 40.56 -4.67 -37.23
CA THR A 540 39.30 -5.29 -37.66
C THR A 540 38.42 -4.27 -38.36
N HIS A 541 37.43 -4.77 -39.10
CA HIS A 541 36.48 -3.91 -39.79
C HIS A 541 35.69 -3.04 -38.79
N GLY A 542 35.26 -1.84 -39.18
CA GLY A 542 34.46 -0.94 -38.35
C GLY A 542 35.25 0.09 -37.54
N TYR A 543 36.59 0.02 -37.57
CA TYR A 543 37.43 1.10 -37.06
C TYR A 543 37.56 2.24 -38.07
N ASP A 544 37.51 3.47 -37.56
CA ASP A 544 37.97 4.67 -38.26
C ASP A 544 39.32 5.12 -37.65
N TYR A 545 40.37 5.11 -38.47
CA TYR A 545 41.73 5.47 -38.04
C TYR A 545 42.09 6.89 -38.45
N ARG A 546 42.57 7.69 -37.48
CA ARG A 546 42.95 9.10 -37.68
C ARG A 546 44.31 9.41 -37.04
N ASP A 547 44.92 10.50 -37.52
CA ASP A 547 46.22 11.03 -37.07
C ASP A 547 47.32 9.96 -36.99
N VAL A 548 47.43 9.19 -38.08
CA VAL A 548 48.41 8.10 -38.21
C VAL A 548 49.81 8.68 -38.35
N SER A 549 50.69 8.38 -37.38
CA SER A 549 52.06 8.90 -37.31
C SER A 549 53.04 7.87 -36.74
N LEU A 550 54.35 8.15 -36.76
CA LEU A 550 55.33 7.29 -36.08
C LEU A 550 55.14 7.19 -34.56
N ARG A 551 54.35 8.06 -33.92
CA ARG A 551 54.01 7.96 -32.49
C ARG A 551 52.86 7.00 -32.21
N GLY A 552 52.01 6.75 -33.19
CA GLY A 552 50.77 5.98 -33.01
C GLY A 552 49.65 6.55 -33.85
N PHE A 553 48.43 6.13 -33.54
CA PHE A 553 47.21 6.52 -34.25
C PHE A 553 46.01 6.51 -33.30
N TYR A 554 44.94 7.24 -33.64
CA TYR A 554 43.66 7.12 -32.97
C TYR A 554 42.78 6.12 -33.72
N GLY A 555 42.18 5.18 -33.01
CA GLY A 555 41.14 4.29 -33.53
C GLY A 555 39.80 4.61 -32.89
N THR A 556 38.79 4.86 -33.71
CA THR A 556 37.40 5.08 -33.27
C THR A 556 36.53 3.91 -33.67
N PHE A 557 35.67 3.43 -32.77
CA PHE A 557 34.70 2.37 -33.03
C PHE A 557 33.32 2.76 -32.48
N GLU A 558 32.27 2.48 -33.25
CA GLU A 558 30.88 2.84 -32.92
C GLU A 558 29.97 1.61 -32.94
N ILE A 559 29.18 1.46 -31.86
CA ILE A 559 28.07 0.52 -31.78
C ILE A 559 26.77 1.32 -31.82
N LEU A 560 25.85 0.93 -32.69
CA LEU A 560 24.53 1.53 -32.84
C LEU A 560 23.48 0.69 -32.11
N VAL A 561 22.56 1.37 -31.44
CA VAL A 561 21.38 0.77 -30.81
C VAL A 561 20.16 1.17 -31.61
N ARG A 562 19.44 0.15 -32.11
CA ARG A 562 18.29 0.29 -32.97
C ARG A 562 17.05 -0.23 -32.29
N ASP A 563 15.92 0.34 -32.66
CA ASP A 563 14.60 -0.17 -32.34
C ASP A 563 14.38 -1.50 -33.10
N GLY A 564 14.01 -2.58 -32.41
CA GLY A 564 13.93 -3.92 -33.01
C GLY A 564 12.85 -4.08 -34.09
N ASP A 565 11.75 -3.30 -34.02
CA ASP A 565 10.67 -3.38 -35.01
C ASP A 565 10.96 -2.50 -36.24
N THR A 566 11.54 -1.31 -36.04
CA THR A 566 11.72 -0.31 -37.11
C THR A 566 13.14 -0.19 -37.64
N SER A 567 14.11 -0.82 -36.99
CA SER A 567 15.55 -0.72 -37.25
C SER A 567 16.10 0.72 -37.25
N LYS A 568 15.35 1.70 -36.72
CA LYS A 568 15.82 3.09 -36.60
C LYS A 568 16.84 3.21 -35.49
N VAL A 569 17.92 3.95 -35.75
CA VAL A 569 18.95 4.25 -34.74
C VAL A 569 18.35 5.17 -33.68
N ARG A 570 18.43 4.76 -32.41
CA ARG A 570 17.93 5.50 -31.25
C ARG A 570 19.05 5.99 -30.35
N ALA A 571 20.16 5.25 -30.27
CA ALA A 571 21.36 5.67 -29.57
C ALA A 571 22.61 5.09 -30.27
N SER A 572 23.78 5.62 -29.91
CA SER A 572 25.07 5.03 -30.28
C SER A 572 26.09 5.18 -29.16
N THR A 573 27.01 4.22 -29.08
CA THR A 573 28.18 4.28 -28.20
C THR A 573 29.42 4.36 -29.07
N VAL A 574 30.10 5.52 -29.02
CA VAL A 574 31.34 5.78 -29.75
C VAL A 574 32.51 5.81 -28.78
N LYS A 575 33.59 5.09 -29.09
CA LYS A 575 34.84 5.14 -28.31
C LYS A 575 36.02 5.40 -29.22
N THR A 576 36.83 6.38 -28.85
CA THR A 576 38.11 6.70 -29.50
C THR A 576 39.26 6.42 -28.54
N CYS A 577 40.26 5.69 -29.01
CA CYS A 577 41.44 5.30 -28.23
C CYS A 577 42.72 5.63 -29.00
N PHE A 578 43.75 6.09 -28.29
CA PHE A 578 45.09 6.26 -28.85
C PHE A 578 45.89 4.97 -28.68
N PHE A 579 46.51 4.49 -29.77
CA PHE A 579 47.32 3.29 -29.76
C PHE A 579 48.76 3.65 -30.10
N GLU A 580 49.64 3.49 -29.10
CA GLU A 580 51.08 3.62 -29.28
C GLU A 580 51.66 2.27 -29.70
N SER A 581 52.13 2.19 -30.94
CA SER A 581 52.84 0.99 -31.44
C SER A 581 54.11 1.38 -32.19
N ARG A 582 55.17 0.60 -31.96
CA ARG A 582 56.44 0.78 -32.68
C ARG A 582 56.33 0.44 -34.16
N GLU A 583 55.55 -0.60 -34.47
CA GLU A 583 55.28 -1.02 -35.83
C GLU A 583 53.79 -1.31 -35.99
N TYR A 584 53.23 -0.93 -37.13
CA TYR A 584 51.85 -1.26 -37.47
C TYR A 584 51.67 -1.17 -38.98
N ILE A 585 50.67 -1.91 -39.49
CA ILE A 585 50.30 -1.89 -40.90
C ILE A 585 48.78 -1.92 -41.01
N MET A 586 48.24 -0.94 -41.72
CA MET A 586 46.81 -0.77 -42.01
C MET A 586 46.60 -0.97 -43.51
N CYS A 587 45.58 -1.75 -43.85
CA CYS A 587 45.27 -2.12 -45.22
C CYS A 587 43.79 -1.79 -45.48
N SER A 588 43.52 -0.56 -45.90
CA SER A 588 42.16 -0.04 -45.98
C SER A 588 41.37 -0.61 -47.17
N THR A 589 40.05 -0.50 -47.08
CA THR A 589 39.11 -0.94 -48.13
C THR A 589 39.27 -0.20 -49.46
N ASP A 590 39.72 1.07 -49.44
CA ASP A 590 40.05 1.86 -50.64
C ASP A 590 41.45 1.53 -51.21
N GLY A 591 42.17 0.59 -50.59
CA GLY A 591 43.44 0.09 -51.09
C GLY A 591 44.63 0.94 -50.72
N MET A 592 44.58 1.70 -49.63
CA MET A 592 45.76 2.33 -49.06
C MET A 592 46.47 1.37 -48.10
N MET A 593 47.78 1.20 -48.33
CA MET A 593 48.69 0.51 -47.41
C MET A 593 49.44 1.58 -46.62
N THR A 594 49.10 1.70 -45.34
CA THR A 594 49.80 2.59 -44.41
C THR A 594 50.61 1.75 -43.44
N VAL A 595 51.92 1.91 -43.43
CA VAL A 595 52.84 1.09 -42.64
C VAL A 595 53.86 1.94 -41.91
N ALA A 596 53.94 1.77 -40.60
CA ALA A 596 55.06 2.20 -39.78
C ALA A 596 55.94 0.97 -39.51
N ALA A 597 57.18 1.01 -39.97
CA ALA A 597 58.15 -0.07 -39.79
C ALA A 597 59.44 0.46 -39.14
N ASP A 598 60.09 -0.38 -38.35
CA ASP A 598 61.39 -0.13 -37.74
C ASP A 598 62.46 -1.00 -38.39
N LEU A 599 63.37 -0.37 -39.13
CA LEU A 599 64.43 -1.08 -39.85
C LEU A 599 65.68 -1.31 -39.01
N SER A 600 65.64 -1.02 -37.70
CA SER A 600 66.78 -1.17 -36.78
C SER A 600 67.40 -2.59 -36.78
N GLY A 601 66.59 -3.63 -37.03
CA GLY A 601 67.05 -5.01 -37.09
C GLY A 601 67.75 -5.40 -38.40
N VAL A 602 67.57 -4.64 -39.48
CA VAL A 602 68.15 -4.92 -40.81
C VAL A 602 69.32 -3.97 -41.12
N ILE A 603 69.32 -2.77 -40.53
CA ILE A 603 70.40 -1.78 -40.67
C ILE A 603 71.59 -2.17 -39.77
N PRO A 604 72.83 -2.21 -40.29
CA PRO A 604 74.01 -2.49 -39.47
C PRO A 604 74.17 -1.50 -38.30
N SER A 605 74.40 -2.03 -37.10
CA SER A 605 74.55 -1.24 -35.87
C SER A 605 75.58 -0.11 -36.01
N GLY A 606 75.17 1.12 -35.69
CA GLY A 606 76.03 2.31 -35.73
C GLY A 606 76.05 3.05 -37.07
N GLN A 607 75.32 2.59 -38.08
CA GLN A 607 75.15 3.31 -39.34
C GLN A 607 73.78 3.96 -39.44
N MET A 608 73.72 5.17 -40.01
CA MET A 608 72.47 5.90 -40.21
C MET A 608 72.10 5.90 -41.70
N PRO A 609 70.89 5.45 -42.07
CA PRO A 609 70.44 5.46 -43.45
C PRO A 609 70.22 6.89 -43.94
N VAL A 610 70.56 7.13 -45.20
CA VAL A 610 70.48 8.43 -45.87
C VAL A 610 69.13 8.64 -46.53
N ASN A 611 68.56 7.55 -47.06
CA ASN A 611 67.27 7.56 -47.72
C ASN A 611 66.60 6.19 -47.57
N PHE A 612 65.28 6.19 -47.60
CA PHE A 612 64.44 5.00 -47.64
C PHE A 612 63.54 5.05 -48.86
N HIS A 613 63.32 3.89 -49.48
CA HIS A 613 62.49 3.80 -50.67
C HIS A 613 61.83 2.44 -50.79
N LEU A 614 60.74 2.39 -51.54
CA LEU A 614 60.06 1.15 -51.91
C LEU A 614 60.69 0.55 -53.19
N TYR A 615 60.11 -0.53 -53.75
CA TYR A 615 60.57 -1.10 -55.02
C TYR A 615 60.74 -0.05 -56.13
N ASN A 616 59.81 0.92 -56.20
CA ASN A 616 60.02 2.14 -56.97
C ASN A 616 60.79 3.18 -56.13
N LYS A 617 62.01 3.51 -56.55
CA LYS A 617 62.90 4.49 -55.89
C LYS A 617 62.31 5.91 -55.75
N LEU A 618 61.28 6.25 -56.53
CA LEU A 618 60.57 7.52 -56.43
C LEU A 618 59.60 7.59 -55.24
N CYS A 619 59.23 6.44 -54.66
CA CYS A 619 58.34 6.39 -53.50
C CYS A 619 59.16 6.48 -52.21
N VAL A 620 59.09 7.65 -51.58
CA VAL A 620 59.78 8.02 -50.34
C VAL A 620 58.80 8.04 -49.15
N PRO A 621 59.28 7.89 -47.91
CA PRO A 621 58.42 7.85 -46.72
C PRO A 621 57.73 9.19 -46.44
N ASN A 622 56.55 9.12 -45.83
CA ASN A 622 55.79 10.26 -45.31
C ASN A 622 56.45 10.86 -44.06
N GLU A 623 56.95 10.01 -43.17
CA GLU A 623 57.68 10.42 -41.96
C GLU A 623 58.91 9.52 -41.76
N VAL A 624 59.98 10.11 -41.21
CA VAL A 624 61.21 9.40 -40.85
C VAL A 624 61.66 9.83 -39.47
N ASN A 625 61.98 8.87 -38.60
CA ASN A 625 62.59 9.11 -37.29
C ASN A 625 63.65 8.05 -37.02
N GLY A 626 64.92 8.39 -37.26
CA GLY A 626 66.04 7.45 -37.13
C GLY A 626 65.92 6.28 -38.12
N THR A 627 65.71 5.07 -37.59
CA THR A 627 65.50 3.83 -38.38
C THR A 627 64.03 3.55 -38.67
N ARG A 628 63.10 4.35 -38.12
CA ARG A 628 61.66 4.18 -38.29
C ARG A 628 61.13 5.03 -39.43
N VAL A 629 60.25 4.44 -40.22
CA VAL A 629 59.66 5.08 -41.40
C VAL A 629 58.17 4.83 -41.47
N LEU A 630 57.42 5.82 -41.94
CA LEU A 630 56.00 5.73 -42.25
C LEU A 630 55.83 5.85 -43.75
N PHE A 631 55.17 4.88 -44.37
CA PHE A 631 54.70 4.96 -45.76
C PHE A 631 53.19 4.89 -45.78
N SER A 632 52.54 5.70 -46.62
CA SER A 632 51.14 5.57 -46.98
C SER A 632 51.01 5.63 -48.49
N ILE A 633 50.72 4.48 -49.10
CA ILE A 633 50.72 4.33 -50.56
C ILE A 633 49.53 3.48 -51.03
N PRO A 634 48.99 3.72 -52.24
CA PRO A 634 48.06 2.80 -52.86
C PRO A 634 48.72 1.42 -53.09
N VAL A 635 48.01 0.34 -52.77
CA VAL A 635 48.52 -1.05 -52.80
C VAL A 635 49.00 -1.47 -54.20
N ASN A 636 48.44 -0.89 -55.26
CA ASN A 636 48.77 -1.13 -56.66
C ASN A 636 49.88 -0.20 -57.23
N SER A 637 50.48 0.63 -56.40
CA SER A 637 51.48 1.63 -56.80
C SER A 637 52.90 1.27 -56.32
N CYS A 638 53.87 2.17 -56.52
CA CYS A 638 55.22 2.08 -55.95
C CYS A 638 55.99 0.77 -56.20
N GLY A 639 55.71 0.11 -57.33
CA GLY A 639 56.36 -1.15 -57.71
C GLY A 639 55.87 -2.36 -56.91
N SER A 640 54.71 -2.29 -56.26
CA SER A 640 54.13 -3.41 -55.52
C SER A 640 53.91 -4.63 -56.42
N VAL A 641 54.33 -5.79 -55.91
CA VAL A 641 54.19 -7.09 -56.58
C VAL A 641 52.90 -7.77 -56.09
N VAL A 642 52.06 -8.21 -57.02
CA VAL A 642 50.79 -8.87 -56.71
C VAL A 642 50.96 -10.39 -56.79
N LYS A 643 50.48 -11.10 -55.76
CA LYS A 643 50.42 -12.56 -55.72
C LYS A 643 48.97 -13.01 -55.54
N LEU A 644 48.50 -13.86 -56.44
CA LEU A 644 47.16 -14.43 -56.42
C LEU A 644 47.23 -15.89 -55.98
N ARG A 645 46.85 -16.19 -54.73
CA ARG A 645 46.75 -17.56 -54.19
C ARG A 645 45.62 -17.64 -53.15
N GLY A 646 44.39 -17.86 -53.60
CA GLY A 646 43.18 -17.84 -52.76
C GLY A 646 42.79 -16.44 -52.27
N ASN A 647 43.77 -15.62 -51.89
CA ASN A 647 43.70 -14.20 -51.61
C ASN A 647 44.58 -13.41 -52.60
N VAL A 648 44.33 -12.11 -52.72
CA VAL A 648 45.17 -11.14 -53.44
C VAL A 648 46.12 -10.49 -52.45
N THR A 649 47.40 -10.82 -52.55
CA THR A 649 48.44 -10.24 -51.70
C THR A 649 49.25 -9.22 -52.48
N TYR A 650 49.19 -7.96 -52.07
CA TYR A 650 50.07 -6.90 -52.52
C TYR A 650 51.29 -6.87 -51.62
N ARG A 651 52.48 -6.96 -52.21
CA ARG A 651 53.74 -6.98 -51.49
C ARG A 651 54.64 -5.85 -51.97
N ASN A 652 55.23 -5.14 -51.03
CA ASN A 652 56.32 -4.21 -51.27
C ASN A 652 57.49 -4.49 -50.32
N LYS A 653 58.65 -3.88 -50.56
CA LYS A 653 59.83 -4.01 -49.71
C LYS A 653 60.41 -2.63 -49.47
N ILE A 654 60.66 -2.32 -48.20
CA ILE A 654 61.27 -1.08 -47.74
C ILE A 654 62.78 -1.28 -47.75
N PHE A 655 63.45 -0.54 -48.63
CA PHE A 655 64.90 -0.51 -48.76
C PHE A 655 65.48 0.74 -48.11
N TYR A 656 66.76 0.66 -47.74
CA TYR A 656 67.53 1.78 -47.19
C TYR A 656 68.83 1.95 -47.97
N THR A 657 69.35 3.18 -48.02
CA THR A 657 70.66 3.48 -48.64
C THR A 657 71.62 4.03 -47.59
N LEU A 658 72.86 3.53 -47.58
CA LEU A 658 73.94 3.98 -46.70
C LEU A 658 74.93 4.87 -47.47
N ASN A 659 75.58 5.82 -46.80
CA ASN A 659 76.65 6.60 -47.42
C ASN A 659 77.86 5.68 -47.73
N ASN A 660 78.41 5.78 -48.95
CA ASN A 660 79.67 5.19 -49.43
C ASN A 660 79.72 3.73 -49.92
N PHE A 661 78.60 3.07 -50.25
CA PHE A 661 78.63 1.85 -51.08
C PHE A 661 77.47 1.81 -52.09
N PRO A 662 77.71 1.51 -53.38
CA PRO A 662 76.64 1.00 -54.24
C PRO A 662 76.31 -0.39 -53.69
N SER A 663 75.22 -0.50 -52.93
CA SER A 663 74.80 -1.80 -52.38
C SER A 663 74.49 -2.75 -53.54
N ASP A 664 75.38 -3.72 -53.76
CA ASP A 664 75.09 -4.93 -54.54
C ASP A 664 74.23 -5.92 -53.71
N ASP A 665 73.90 -5.55 -52.47
CA ASP A 665 73.00 -6.29 -51.58
C ASP A 665 71.58 -5.70 -51.69
N ASN A 666 70.99 -5.84 -52.88
CA ASN A 666 69.61 -5.45 -53.19
C ASN A 666 68.55 -6.31 -52.46
N ASP A 667 68.96 -7.19 -51.54
CA ASP A 667 68.06 -8.16 -50.90
C ASP A 667 67.82 -7.94 -49.41
N LYS A 668 68.43 -6.91 -48.79
CA LYS A 668 68.20 -6.57 -47.37
C LYS A 668 67.19 -5.42 -47.23
N GLY A 669 66.05 -5.70 -46.62
CA GLY A 669 65.00 -4.72 -46.36
C GLY A 669 63.88 -5.32 -45.52
N VAL A 670 62.84 -4.53 -45.25
CA VAL A 670 61.64 -5.00 -44.54
C VAL A 670 60.53 -5.21 -45.55
N THR A 671 60.02 -6.45 -45.64
CA THR A 671 58.94 -6.79 -46.55
C THR A 671 57.60 -6.48 -45.91
N VAL A 672 56.74 -5.75 -46.61
CA VAL A 672 55.39 -5.38 -46.16
C VAL A 672 54.38 -5.95 -47.13
N GLN A 673 53.28 -6.50 -46.61
CA GLN A 673 52.24 -7.06 -47.48
C GLN A 673 50.84 -6.86 -46.90
N CYS A 674 49.88 -6.59 -47.78
CA CYS A 674 48.44 -6.54 -47.50
C CYS A 674 47.75 -7.63 -48.31
N SER A 675 46.98 -8.49 -47.64
CA SER A 675 46.23 -9.59 -48.27
C SER A 675 44.73 -9.37 -48.18
N TYR A 676 44.05 -9.38 -49.32
CA TYR A 676 42.60 -9.22 -49.43
C TYR A 676 41.94 -10.50 -49.95
N PRO A 677 40.76 -10.88 -49.44
CA PRO A 677 40.03 -12.03 -49.96
C PRO A 677 39.55 -11.80 -51.40
N LEU A 678 39.71 -12.80 -52.27
CA LEU A 678 39.34 -12.69 -53.69
C LEU A 678 37.85 -12.38 -53.93
N HIS A 679 36.97 -12.87 -53.05
CA HIS A 679 35.52 -12.75 -53.20
C HIS A 679 34.97 -11.36 -52.86
N GLY A 680 35.74 -10.51 -52.17
CA GLY A 680 35.31 -9.17 -51.74
C GLY A 680 35.94 -8.04 -52.55
N LEU A 681 36.52 -8.33 -53.72
CA LEU A 681 37.22 -7.34 -54.54
C LEU A 681 36.37 -6.97 -55.76
N SER A 682 35.82 -5.77 -55.76
CA SER A 682 34.89 -5.31 -56.80
C SER A 682 35.60 -4.91 -58.10
N ARG A 683 36.90 -4.57 -58.07
CA ARG A 683 37.70 -4.15 -59.24
C ARG A 683 39.15 -4.64 -59.19
N LEU A 684 39.37 -5.91 -59.50
CA LEU A 684 40.67 -6.56 -59.29
C LEU A 684 41.81 -6.09 -60.22
N PHE A 685 41.53 -5.32 -61.28
CA PHE A 685 42.55 -4.91 -62.28
C PHE A 685 42.34 -3.50 -62.88
N SER A 686 41.66 -2.60 -62.17
CA SER A 686 41.60 -1.19 -62.60
C SER A 686 42.88 -0.46 -62.21
N VAL A 687 43.59 0.10 -63.18
CA VAL A 687 44.80 0.93 -62.97
C VAL A 687 44.50 2.18 -62.12
N TYR A 688 43.23 2.58 -62.00
CA TYR A 688 42.84 3.86 -61.42
C TYR A 688 42.09 3.78 -60.08
N ARG A 689 41.59 2.62 -59.64
CA ARG A 689 40.86 2.50 -58.36
C ARG A 689 40.76 1.07 -57.87
N PHE A 690 41.39 0.79 -56.73
CA PHE A 690 41.18 -0.42 -55.93
C PHE A 690 40.02 -0.20 -54.97
N GLU A 691 39.19 -1.22 -54.77
CA GLU A 691 38.06 -1.16 -53.84
C GLU A 691 37.75 -2.58 -53.35
N SER A 692 37.70 -2.75 -52.03
CA SER A 692 37.50 -4.00 -51.31
C SER A 692 36.36 -3.85 -50.31
N ASP A 693 35.53 -4.89 -50.19
CA ASP A 693 34.41 -4.94 -49.24
C ASP A 693 34.88 -5.13 -47.78
N THR A 694 36.15 -5.51 -47.59
CA THR A 694 36.77 -5.75 -46.28
C THR A 694 38.20 -5.18 -46.19
N GLU A 695 38.61 -4.74 -45.00
CA GLU A 695 40.01 -4.43 -44.66
C GLU A 695 40.93 -5.61 -45.00
N GLY A 696 42.14 -5.31 -45.46
CA GLY A 696 43.16 -6.30 -45.78
C GLY A 696 43.91 -6.76 -44.54
N LYS A 697 44.43 -7.99 -44.57
CA LYS A 697 45.35 -8.48 -43.54
C LYS A 697 46.77 -8.00 -43.83
N GLY A 698 47.27 -7.08 -43.02
CA GLY A 698 48.63 -6.55 -43.09
C GLY A 698 49.64 -7.43 -42.35
N THR A 699 50.85 -7.58 -42.89
CA THR A 699 51.99 -8.17 -42.17
C THR A 699 53.30 -7.47 -42.54
N ILE A 700 54.14 -7.25 -41.54
CA ILE A 700 55.52 -6.74 -41.67
C ILE A 700 56.46 -7.92 -41.41
N ILE A 701 57.43 -8.13 -42.29
CA ILE A 701 58.38 -9.25 -42.26
C ILE A 701 59.80 -8.68 -42.30
N HIS A 702 60.56 -8.96 -41.25
CA HIS A 702 61.97 -8.59 -41.13
C HIS A 702 62.86 -9.70 -41.68
N ASP A 703 63.73 -9.40 -42.65
CA ASP A 703 64.71 -10.35 -43.17
C ASP A 703 65.88 -10.47 -42.19
N VAL A 704 65.84 -11.46 -41.29
CA VAL A 704 66.88 -11.67 -40.27
C VAL A 704 68.07 -12.46 -40.83
N GLN A 705 69.27 -12.01 -40.48
CA GLN A 705 70.56 -12.64 -40.78
C GLN A 705 70.71 -13.97 -40.01
N THR A 706 70.64 -15.12 -40.68
CA THR A 706 71.08 -16.40 -40.10
C THR A 706 72.60 -16.45 -40.04
N THR A 707 73.18 -16.35 -38.84
CA THR A 707 74.55 -16.81 -38.57
C THR A 707 74.56 -18.32 -38.34
N PRO A 708 75.42 -19.10 -39.03
CA PRO A 708 75.54 -20.52 -38.79
C PRO A 708 76.39 -20.81 -37.55
N GLY A 709 75.81 -21.55 -36.61
CA GLY A 709 76.56 -22.26 -35.57
C GLY A 709 76.34 -21.76 -34.15
N VAL A 710 75.21 -22.13 -33.54
CA VAL A 710 75.11 -22.54 -32.12
C VAL A 710 73.94 -23.50 -32.00
N THR A 711 74.21 -24.71 -31.52
CA THR A 711 73.22 -25.73 -31.13
C THR A 711 72.32 -25.17 -30.02
N PRO A 712 70.98 -25.19 -30.13
CA PRO A 712 70.12 -24.94 -28.98
C PRO A 712 70.04 -26.21 -28.13
N THR A 713 70.51 -26.08 -26.90
CA THR A 713 70.33 -27.03 -25.80
C THR A 713 68.85 -27.26 -25.52
N GLU A 714 68.50 -28.52 -25.31
CA GLU A 714 67.22 -29.02 -24.79
C GLU A 714 66.84 -28.34 -23.45
N PRO A 715 65.54 -28.06 -23.24
CA PRO A 715 64.91 -28.30 -21.94
C PRO A 715 63.83 -29.38 -22.03
N THR A 716 63.88 -30.27 -21.05
CA THR A 716 63.12 -31.50 -20.79
C THR A 716 61.60 -31.27 -20.51
N PRO A 717 60.76 -32.34 -20.55
CA PRO A 717 59.31 -32.34 -20.84
C PRO A 717 58.40 -32.27 -19.59
N GLU A 718 57.10 -31.93 -19.71
CA GLU A 718 55.92 -32.85 -19.80
C GLU A 718 54.59 -32.05 -19.68
N PRO A 719 53.37 -32.63 -19.87
CA PRO A 719 53.02 -33.97 -20.35
C PRO A 719 52.00 -34.01 -21.51
N LYS A 720 51.94 -35.18 -22.13
CA LYS A 720 51.07 -35.57 -23.25
C LYS A 720 49.61 -35.71 -22.83
N THR A 721 48.69 -35.39 -23.74
CA THR A 721 47.45 -36.16 -23.87
C THR A 721 47.21 -36.47 -25.35
N THR A 722 46.84 -37.72 -25.56
CA THR A 722 46.94 -38.54 -26.76
C THR A 722 45.94 -38.14 -27.85
N THR A 723 46.37 -38.05 -29.11
CA THR A 723 45.45 -38.24 -30.24
C THR A 723 46.15 -39.06 -31.32
N THR A 724 45.47 -40.11 -31.73
CA THR A 724 45.91 -41.21 -32.58
C THR A 724 46.12 -40.78 -34.02
N THR A 725 47.17 -41.32 -34.60
CA THR A 725 47.70 -41.15 -35.95
C THR A 725 46.76 -41.67 -37.05
N THR A 726 46.77 -41.03 -38.22
CA THR A 726 46.77 -41.79 -39.49
C THR A 726 47.59 -41.04 -40.55
N THR A 727 48.47 -41.81 -41.18
CA THR A 727 49.58 -41.46 -42.06
C THR A 727 49.15 -41.45 -43.53
N ALA A 728 49.67 -40.52 -44.36
CA ALA A 728 49.89 -40.78 -45.78
C ALA A 728 50.99 -39.85 -46.36
N ALA A 729 51.91 -40.45 -47.10
CA ALA A 729 53.14 -39.88 -47.66
C ALA A 729 52.91 -39.21 -49.05
N PRO A 730 53.92 -38.53 -49.65
CA PRO A 730 53.76 -37.41 -50.57
C PRO A 730 53.74 -37.79 -52.06
N GLN A 731 53.14 -36.94 -52.90
CA GLN A 731 53.27 -37.00 -54.35
C GLN A 731 53.83 -35.68 -54.92
N LYS A 732 54.98 -35.78 -55.58
CA LYS A 732 55.62 -34.74 -56.40
C LYS A 732 54.79 -34.47 -57.66
N THR A 733 54.58 -33.19 -58.00
CA THR A 733 54.34 -32.79 -59.40
C THR A 733 54.81 -31.36 -59.71
N ILE A 734 55.93 -31.29 -60.45
CA ILE A 734 56.23 -30.49 -61.65
C ILE A 734 55.80 -29.00 -61.69
N ILE A 735 56.80 -28.13 -61.81
CA ILE A 735 56.71 -26.70 -62.16
C ILE A 735 56.57 -26.57 -63.69
N PRO A 736 55.71 -25.65 -64.20
CA PRO A 736 56.13 -24.86 -65.36
C PRO A 736 55.82 -23.35 -65.27
N ASN A 737 56.88 -22.60 -65.56
CA ASN A 737 57.03 -21.34 -66.32
C ASN A 737 56.10 -20.12 -66.09
N TYR A 738 56.77 -19.03 -65.72
CA TYR A 738 56.33 -17.64 -65.86
C TYR A 738 56.23 -17.25 -67.35
N LEU A 739 55.17 -16.51 -67.72
CA LEU A 739 55.04 -15.83 -69.02
C LEU A 739 54.92 -14.31 -68.81
N PRO A 740 55.69 -13.49 -69.52
CA PRO A 740 55.43 -12.05 -69.65
C PRO A 740 54.38 -11.78 -70.73
N ALA A 741 53.50 -10.80 -70.50
CA ALA A 741 52.44 -10.43 -71.43
C ALA A 741 52.93 -9.49 -72.54
N HIS A 742 52.43 -9.72 -73.75
CA HIS A 742 52.73 -9.04 -75.01
C HIS A 742 51.62 -8.00 -75.31
N HIS A 743 51.97 -6.81 -75.82
CA HIS A 743 51.02 -5.77 -76.22
C HIS A 743 50.81 -5.72 -77.75
N PRO A 744 49.56 -5.52 -78.23
CA PRO A 744 49.30 -4.87 -79.51
C PRO A 744 48.40 -3.61 -79.38
N PRO A 745 48.34 -2.75 -80.42
CA PRO A 745 48.30 -1.29 -80.29
C PRO A 745 46.89 -0.67 -80.32
N ALA A 746 46.80 0.53 -79.75
CA ALA A 746 45.61 1.38 -79.76
C ALA A 746 45.39 2.05 -81.13
N HIS A 747 44.16 1.92 -81.67
CA HIS A 747 43.65 2.80 -82.72
C HIS A 747 42.72 3.85 -82.09
N TYR A 748 43.02 5.12 -82.35
CA TYR A 748 42.20 6.28 -81.97
C TYR A 748 41.13 6.55 -83.04
N ILE A 749 39.91 6.90 -82.63
CA ILE A 749 39.04 7.81 -83.39
C ILE A 749 38.50 8.90 -82.43
N ARG A 750 38.64 10.13 -82.93
CA ARG A 750 38.40 11.46 -82.36
C ARG A 750 36.98 11.92 -82.79
N VAL A 751 36.24 12.81 -82.11
CA VAL A 751 36.19 14.29 -82.28
C VAL A 751 34.93 14.75 -81.48
N THR A 752 34.95 15.67 -80.49
CA THR A 752 34.78 17.16 -80.52
C THR A 752 33.47 17.67 -81.22
N ARG A 753 32.72 18.75 -80.90
CA ARG A 753 32.77 19.92 -79.99
C ARG A 753 31.46 20.77 -80.18
N VAL A 754 31.14 21.65 -79.20
CA VAL A 754 30.44 22.99 -79.27
C VAL A 754 28.90 23.15 -79.07
N HIS A 755 28.64 24.03 -78.08
CA HIS A 755 27.54 24.98 -77.74
C HIS A 755 26.36 25.35 -78.68
N SER A 756 25.25 25.70 -77.99
CA SER A 756 24.44 26.96 -78.04
C SER A 756 22.93 26.82 -78.32
N LEU A 757 22.14 27.57 -77.53
CA LEU A 757 20.66 27.69 -77.39
C LEU A 757 19.94 28.26 -78.63
N PRO A 758 18.58 28.17 -78.74
CA PRO A 758 17.71 29.29 -78.29
C PRO A 758 16.31 28.90 -77.71
N ASN A 759 15.72 29.85 -76.97
CA ASN A 759 14.36 29.91 -76.41
C ASN A 759 13.25 30.10 -77.47
N VAL A 760 12.02 29.60 -77.20
CA VAL A 760 10.75 30.22 -77.63
C VAL A 760 9.66 30.07 -76.54
N PHE A 761 8.97 31.18 -76.25
CA PHE A 761 7.82 31.36 -75.34
C PHE A 761 6.46 31.12 -76.04
N TYR A 762 5.41 30.77 -75.28
CA TYR A 762 4.06 31.36 -75.42
C TYR A 762 3.29 31.38 -74.08
N ARG A 763 2.41 32.39 -73.94
CA ARG A 763 1.72 32.91 -72.73
C ARG A 763 0.23 33.16 -73.04
N GLY A 764 -0.66 33.06 -72.04
CA GLY A 764 -2.02 33.68 -71.96
C GLY A 764 -3.18 32.69 -71.77
N SER A 765 -4.27 32.90 -71.00
CA SER A 765 -4.89 34.12 -70.43
C SER A 765 -5.99 33.80 -69.37
N LYS A 766 -6.00 34.59 -68.27
CA LYS A 766 -7.09 35.16 -67.41
C LYS A 766 -8.53 34.56 -67.36
N GLY A 767 -9.10 34.45 -66.14
CA GLY A 767 -10.38 35.12 -65.80
C GLY A 767 -11.45 34.43 -64.89
N TYR A 768 -11.60 34.96 -63.67
CA TYR A 768 -12.83 35.24 -62.86
C TYR A 768 -13.50 34.26 -61.83
N PHE A 769 -13.64 34.88 -60.63
CA PHE A 769 -14.36 34.78 -59.34
C PHE A 769 -15.73 34.06 -59.08
N HIS A 770 -15.93 33.85 -57.74
CA HIS A 770 -17.14 33.78 -56.86
C HIS A 770 -17.54 32.38 -56.32
N ALA A 771 -17.95 32.15 -55.06
CA ALA A 771 -18.09 32.94 -53.83
C ALA A 771 -18.28 32.04 -52.56
N LYS A 772 -18.02 32.67 -51.39
CA LYS A 772 -18.23 32.34 -49.95
C LYS A 772 -19.46 31.49 -49.52
N GLN A 773 -19.34 30.77 -48.38
CA GLN A 773 -19.92 31.20 -47.07
C GLN A 773 -19.45 30.36 -45.86
N ASN A 774 -18.95 31.05 -44.83
CA ASN A 774 -18.87 30.60 -43.42
C ASN A 774 -20.21 30.84 -42.73
N THR A 775 -20.54 30.08 -41.68
CA THR A 775 -21.16 30.59 -40.44
C THR A 775 -21.00 29.60 -39.28
N PHE A 776 -20.29 30.03 -38.23
CA PHE A 776 -20.61 29.75 -36.82
C PHE A 776 -21.59 30.83 -36.33
N PRO A 777 -22.34 30.61 -35.24
CA PRO A 777 -21.80 30.79 -33.88
C PRO A 777 -21.51 29.48 -33.14
#